data_AF-A0AAD8Z0U4-F1
#
_entry.id   AF-A0AAD8Z0U4-F1
#
_cell.length_a   1.000
_cell.length_b   1.000
_cell.length_c   1.000
_cell.angle_alpha   90.00
_cell.angle_beta   90.00
_cell.angle_gamma   90.00
#
_symmetry.space_group_name_H-M   'P 1'
#
loop_
_entity.id
_entity.type
_entity.pdbx_description
1 polymer ?
#
loop_
_entity_poly.entity_id
_entity_poly.type
_entity_poly.pdbx_seq_one_letter_code
_entity_poly.pdbx_strand_id
1 'polypeptide(L)'
;MKECLILGLLHLALTEGLIRVPLVKMKTIMEERGFLKEVLEDSPYSSELGSAENLINQDDMAYFGKIGIGTPPQYFYVHFDTGSTTLWVNSVYCNSDACSHHPLFNPSKSSTYHSNGQPFSIQYGTGSVSGVIGYDVVTMDELTVTNQKIGLSQSEPGDHFARPLHDGIMGLAFKPDQGTIVDTMIQEGLIEEPVFAFYLSSEVSSLPPLTFIMNGAHLHLPASAYVLQEEDSSGNPYCLSGISSSGEEYRNGLPYWILGDVFLRQFYSVFDQGNARLHQATLNILCRVPLVKMKTIMEERGFLKEALDYSTEQGSETLVNQHDMAYFGKIGIGTPPQYFYVHFDTGSTTLWVNSVYCNSDACSHHPLFNPKYSSTYHSNGQPFSIQYGTGSVTGIIGYDTITMGELTITNQKIGLSQSEPGDHFAGALQDGLMGLAFMPNQGTIVDTMIQESLIEEPVFAFYLSRKSESGSEVMFGGTDPSYYQGQINWVPVQQNSHWQLVFEGFEVNHQSTGWCENGCTAITDTGTSLLECPPQYVDSLHQMLGAQQDQDGNYVFDCSEVSSLPPLTFIMNGAHLHLPASAYVLQEEDSNGNCRSGIKHSHEEYRNGLPYWILGDVFLRQFYSVFDQGNARVGFATLA
;
A
#
# COMPACT_ATOMS: atom_id res chain seq x y z
N MET A 1 37.20 -9.16 -36.37
CA MET A 1 38.42 -8.53 -35.84
C MET A 1 37.98 -7.49 -34.82
N LYS A 2 38.31 -7.74 -33.54
CA LYS A 2 38.25 -6.86 -32.36
C LYS A 2 36.87 -6.51 -31.75
N GLU A 3 36.83 -6.72 -30.44
CA GLU A 3 35.75 -6.63 -29.46
C GLU A 3 35.40 -5.18 -29.06
N CYS A 4 34.16 -4.96 -28.62
CA CYS A 4 33.86 -4.30 -27.34
C CYS A 4 32.39 -4.50 -26.93
N LEU A 5 32.23 -5.08 -25.75
CA LEU A 5 31.01 -5.19 -24.93
C LEU A 5 30.82 -3.85 -24.19
N ILE A 6 29.62 -3.25 -24.17
CA ILE A 6 29.18 -2.35 -23.09
C ILE A 6 27.69 -2.59 -22.81
N LEU A 7 27.43 -3.14 -21.62
CA LEU A 7 26.19 -3.07 -20.85
C LEU A 7 26.05 -1.67 -20.21
N GLY A 8 24.81 -1.21 -20.02
CA GLY A 8 24.48 -0.12 -19.09
C GLY A 8 22.97 0.17 -19.14
N LEU A 9 22.16 -0.45 -18.28
CA LEU A 9 21.81 -0.09 -16.89
C LEU A 9 20.71 0.98 -16.82
N LEU A 10 19.49 0.50 -16.51
CA LEU A 10 18.38 1.28 -15.98
C LEU A 10 18.81 1.98 -14.68
N HIS A 11 18.50 3.27 -14.55
CA HIS A 11 18.44 3.96 -13.26
C HIS A 11 16.99 3.96 -12.78
N LEU A 12 16.71 3.15 -11.76
CA LEU A 12 15.64 3.40 -10.79
C LEU A 12 16.20 4.42 -9.79
N ALA A 13 15.58 5.60 -9.68
CA ALA A 13 15.89 6.53 -8.60
C ALA A 13 15.22 6.03 -7.31
N LEU A 14 16.04 5.87 -6.28
CA LEU A 14 15.69 5.41 -4.94
C LEU A 14 14.90 6.48 -4.17
N THR A 15 14.03 6.01 -3.27
CA THR A 15 13.32 6.78 -2.26
C THR A 15 14.31 7.41 -1.28
N GLU A 16 14.56 8.71 -1.37
CA GLU A 16 15.39 9.41 -0.38
C GLU A 16 14.56 9.69 0.88
N GLY A 17 14.70 8.84 1.90
CA GLY A 17 14.19 9.12 3.27
C GLY A 17 13.90 7.89 4.13
N LEU A 18 13.53 6.75 3.54
CA LEU A 18 13.22 5.53 4.31
C LEU A 18 14.32 4.48 4.15
N ILE A 19 15.04 4.21 5.24
CA ILE A 19 16.09 3.20 5.22
C ILE A 19 15.50 1.82 5.52
N ARG A 20 15.60 0.92 4.55
CA ARG A 20 15.07 -0.46 4.66
C ARG A 20 16.21 -1.43 4.89
N VAL A 21 16.15 -2.19 5.97
CA VAL A 21 17.09 -3.30 6.23
C VAL A 21 16.35 -4.61 5.95
N PRO A 22 16.68 -5.35 4.88
CA PRO A 22 16.02 -6.62 4.59
C PRO A 22 16.39 -7.67 5.64
N LEU A 23 15.39 -8.40 6.12
CA LEU A 23 15.57 -9.53 7.03
C LEU A 23 15.44 -10.86 6.28
N VAL A 24 16.21 -11.85 6.71
CA VAL A 24 16.27 -13.18 6.10
C VAL A 24 15.68 -14.21 7.07
N LYS A 25 14.81 -15.08 6.57
CA LYS A 25 14.25 -16.19 7.35
C LYS A 25 15.33 -17.19 7.74
N MET A 26 15.24 -17.75 8.94
CA MET A 26 16.20 -18.74 9.43
C MET A 26 16.37 -19.93 8.48
N LYS A 27 15.27 -20.52 7.99
CA LYS A 27 15.29 -21.61 7.00
C LYS A 27 16.17 -21.28 5.78
N THR A 28 16.06 -20.07 5.23
CA THR A 28 16.86 -19.62 4.09
C THR A 28 18.35 -19.59 4.43
N ILE A 29 18.73 -19.15 5.63
CA ILE A 29 20.12 -19.13 6.09
C ILE A 29 20.65 -20.55 6.28
N MET A 30 19.82 -21.47 6.82
CA MET A 30 20.19 -22.87 7.01
C MET A 30 20.36 -23.63 5.68
N GLU A 31 19.53 -23.30 4.68
CA GLU A 31 19.68 -23.75 3.30
C GLU A 31 20.99 -23.22 2.68
N GLU A 32 21.27 -21.92 2.79
CA GLU A 32 22.52 -21.30 2.30
C GLU A 32 23.78 -21.94 2.90
N ARG A 33 23.73 -22.31 4.18
CA ARG A 33 24.87 -22.89 4.91
C ARG A 33 24.97 -24.41 4.81
N GLY A 34 23.97 -25.08 4.21
CA GLY A 34 23.97 -26.54 4.02
C GLY A 34 23.68 -27.36 5.29
N PHE A 35 23.24 -26.72 6.38
CA PHE A 35 22.96 -27.38 7.66
C PHE A 35 21.52 -27.90 7.80
N LEU A 36 20.62 -27.54 6.87
CA LEU A 36 19.21 -27.97 6.91
C LEU A 36 19.08 -29.50 7.07
N LYS A 37 19.96 -30.27 6.41
CA LYS A 37 19.92 -31.73 6.43
C LYS A 37 20.39 -32.34 7.75
N GLU A 38 21.41 -31.77 8.39
CA GLU A 38 21.95 -32.23 9.67
C GLU A 38 20.99 -31.92 10.83
N VAL A 39 20.32 -30.76 10.80
CA VAL A 39 19.33 -30.36 11.83
C VAL A 39 18.05 -31.19 11.75
N LEU A 40 17.61 -31.56 10.53
CA LEU A 40 16.45 -32.45 10.32
C LEU A 40 16.74 -33.91 10.71
N GLU A 41 18.00 -34.36 10.69
CA GLU A 41 18.40 -35.73 11.04
C GLU A 41 18.63 -35.93 12.55
N ASP A 42 18.93 -34.88 13.31
CA ASP A 42 19.27 -34.93 14.76
C ASP A 42 18.07 -34.85 15.71
N SER A 43 16.85 -35.16 15.23
CA SER A 43 15.63 -35.24 16.05
C SER A 43 15.26 -36.70 16.37
N PRO A 44 15.92 -37.37 17.35
CA PRO A 44 15.45 -38.67 17.78
C PRO A 44 14.19 -38.52 18.63
N TYR A 45 13.12 -39.13 18.14
CA TYR A 45 12.06 -39.69 18.96
C TYR A 45 12.66 -40.48 20.13
N SER A 46 12.53 -40.01 21.37
CA SER A 46 12.43 -40.92 22.52
C SER A 46 11.60 -40.34 23.65
N SER A 47 10.48 -41.00 23.89
CA SER A 47 9.75 -41.01 25.16
C SER A 47 10.65 -41.53 26.30
N GLU A 48 10.76 -40.77 27.40
CA GLU A 48 10.57 -41.18 28.81
C GLU A 48 11.34 -40.28 29.79
N LEU A 49 10.64 -39.91 30.88
CA LEU A 49 11.12 -39.41 32.18
C LEU A 49 12.03 -38.17 32.24
N GLY A 50 11.46 -37.09 32.80
CA GLY A 50 12.10 -36.28 33.85
C GLY A 50 13.14 -35.25 33.42
N SER A 51 12.73 -33.97 33.48
CA SER A 51 13.57 -32.76 33.60
C SER A 51 14.79 -32.68 32.67
N ALA A 52 14.54 -32.36 31.40
CA ALA A 52 15.42 -31.57 30.57
C ALA A 52 14.56 -30.94 29.46
N GLU A 53 14.48 -29.61 29.41
CA GLU A 53 13.85 -28.90 28.31
C GLU A 53 14.67 -29.14 27.04
N ASN A 54 14.17 -29.97 26.14
CA ASN A 54 14.68 -30.08 24.78
C ASN A 54 14.01 -28.97 23.95
N LEU A 55 14.80 -27.96 23.54
CA LEU A 55 14.39 -26.88 22.66
C LEU A 55 14.03 -27.45 21.26
N ILE A 56 12.73 -27.40 20.95
CA ILE A 56 12.15 -27.85 19.69
C ILE A 56 12.49 -26.84 18.57
N ASN A 57 12.69 -27.41 17.37
CA ASN A 57 13.05 -26.80 16.09
C ASN A 57 12.44 -25.39 15.82
N GLN A 58 13.26 -24.43 15.35
CA GLN A 58 12.90 -23.00 15.21
C GLN A 58 12.76 -22.50 13.75
N ASP A 59 12.71 -23.39 12.76
CA ASP A 59 12.97 -23.12 11.32
C ASP A 59 12.18 -21.95 10.69
N ASP A 60 10.92 -21.73 11.08
CA ASP A 60 10.08 -20.59 10.65
C ASP A 60 9.79 -19.55 11.76
N MET A 61 10.49 -19.62 12.90
CA MET A 61 10.23 -18.78 14.08
C MET A 61 11.04 -17.48 14.18
N ALA A 62 12.11 -17.31 13.39
CA ALA A 62 13.04 -16.18 13.55
C ALA A 62 13.51 -15.55 12.22
N TYR A 63 13.70 -14.23 12.25
CA TYR A 63 14.24 -13.42 11.17
C TYR A 63 15.56 -12.77 11.61
N PHE A 64 16.56 -12.76 10.73
CA PHE A 64 17.88 -12.22 11.03
C PHE A 64 18.29 -11.12 10.05
N GLY A 65 18.93 -10.09 10.57
CA GLY A 65 19.49 -9.00 9.78
C GLY A 65 20.94 -9.29 9.39
N LYS A 66 21.30 -9.00 8.14
CA LYS A 66 22.69 -9.10 7.68
C LYS A 66 23.43 -7.82 7.99
N ILE A 67 24.53 -7.93 8.74
CA ILE A 67 25.37 -6.80 9.13
C ILE A 67 26.81 -7.04 8.68
N GLY A 68 27.54 -5.96 8.41
CA GLY A 68 28.99 -5.97 8.20
C GLY A 68 29.67 -5.25 9.36
N ILE A 69 30.78 -5.79 9.86
CA ILE A 69 31.59 -5.16 10.92
C ILE A 69 33.01 -4.97 10.42
N GLY A 70 33.52 -3.74 10.53
CA GLY A 70 34.90 -3.37 10.25
C GLY A 70 35.19 -2.87 8.84
N THR A 71 36.45 -2.49 8.62
CA THR A 71 36.94 -1.95 7.34
C THR A 71 38.17 -2.73 6.84
N PRO A 72 38.04 -3.64 5.86
CA PRO A 72 36.81 -3.98 5.12
C PRO A 72 35.80 -4.79 5.98
N PRO A 73 34.49 -4.76 5.62
CA PRO A 73 33.44 -5.45 6.38
C PRO A 73 33.61 -6.97 6.45
N GLN A 74 33.42 -7.51 7.64
CA GLN A 74 33.22 -8.93 7.93
C GLN A 74 31.72 -9.16 8.20
N TYR A 75 31.07 -10.07 7.49
CA TYR A 75 29.60 -10.19 7.50
C TYR A 75 29.08 -11.23 8.50
N PHE A 76 27.96 -10.90 9.14
CA PHE A 76 27.27 -11.71 10.15
C PHE A 76 25.76 -11.62 9.96
N TYR A 77 25.04 -12.70 10.24
CA TYR A 77 23.59 -12.66 10.41
C TYR A 77 23.27 -12.57 11.90
N VAL A 78 22.67 -11.48 12.36
CA VAL A 78 22.38 -11.25 13.78
C VAL A 78 20.90 -11.13 14.05
N HIS A 79 20.49 -11.51 15.25
CA HIS A 79 19.12 -11.35 15.72
C HIS A 79 18.87 -9.91 16.15
N PHE A 80 17.92 -9.23 15.52
CA PHE A 80 17.53 -7.88 15.90
C PHE A 80 16.60 -7.95 17.11
N ASP A 81 17.14 -7.70 18.30
CA ASP A 81 16.47 -7.98 19.57
C ASP A 81 16.05 -6.68 20.27
N THR A 82 14.74 -6.43 20.29
CA THR A 82 14.15 -5.26 20.98
C THR A 82 14.15 -5.39 22.51
N GLY A 83 14.53 -6.54 23.07
CA GLY A 83 14.62 -6.80 24.51
C GLY A 83 16.02 -6.56 25.11
N SER A 84 17.07 -6.49 24.27
CA SER A 84 18.45 -6.23 24.72
C SER A 84 19.03 -4.94 24.14
N THR A 85 20.11 -4.46 24.73
CA THR A 85 20.73 -3.15 24.39
C THR A 85 22.10 -3.28 23.72
N THR A 86 22.65 -4.49 23.65
CA THR A 86 24.04 -4.69 23.25
C THR A 86 24.10 -5.41 21.93
N LEU A 87 24.79 -4.83 20.95
CA LEU A 87 25.26 -5.54 19.78
C LEU A 87 26.47 -6.40 20.16
N TRP A 88 26.41 -7.71 19.94
CA TRP A 88 27.57 -8.61 20.12
C TRP A 88 27.62 -9.67 19.03
N VAL A 89 28.84 -10.12 18.71
CA VAL A 89 29.11 -11.19 17.74
C VAL A 89 30.20 -12.13 18.24
N ASN A 90 30.24 -13.32 17.67
CA ASN A 90 31.29 -14.29 17.93
C ASN A 90 32.64 -13.74 17.41
N SER A 91 33.70 -13.91 18.19
CA SER A 91 35.02 -13.34 17.87
C SER A 91 36.11 -14.39 17.84
N VAL A 92 37.25 -14.09 17.23
CA VAL A 92 38.45 -14.95 17.26
C VAL A 92 39.03 -15.18 18.66
N TYR A 93 38.52 -14.48 19.67
CA TYR A 93 38.87 -14.69 21.08
C TYR A 93 38.00 -15.74 21.77
N CYS A 94 36.93 -16.19 21.12
CA CYS A 94 35.98 -17.11 21.68
C CYS A 94 36.51 -18.55 21.71
N ASN A 95 36.34 -19.22 22.86
CA ASN A 95 36.78 -20.59 23.08
C ASN A 95 35.63 -21.57 23.37
N SER A 96 34.38 -21.15 23.18
CA SER A 96 33.18 -21.99 23.34
C SER A 96 32.86 -22.79 22.08
N ASP A 97 32.03 -23.83 22.21
CA ASP A 97 31.55 -24.64 21.07
C ASP A 97 30.78 -23.81 20.03
N ALA A 98 30.19 -22.68 20.42
CA ALA A 98 29.61 -21.70 19.50
C ALA A 98 30.59 -21.08 18.50
N CYS A 99 31.89 -21.23 18.72
CA CYS A 99 32.90 -20.58 17.88
C CYS A 99 33.54 -21.52 16.87
N SER A 100 33.16 -22.81 16.89
CA SER A 100 33.55 -23.78 15.85
C SER A 100 32.60 -23.79 14.65
N HIS A 101 31.35 -23.32 14.81
CA HIS A 101 30.31 -23.39 13.77
C HIS A 101 29.83 -22.03 13.23
N HIS A 102 30.33 -20.92 13.78
CA HIS A 102 29.94 -19.56 13.37
C HIS A 102 31.08 -18.78 12.72
N PRO A 103 30.76 -17.83 11.81
CA PRO A 103 31.69 -16.79 11.41
C PRO A 103 32.23 -16.06 12.64
N LEU A 104 33.55 -15.85 12.68
CA LEU A 104 34.22 -15.15 13.79
C LEU A 104 34.73 -13.79 13.34
N PHE A 105 34.34 -12.75 14.06
CA PHE A 105 34.93 -11.43 13.88
C PHE A 105 36.40 -11.45 14.27
N ASN A 106 37.26 -11.04 13.34
CA ASN A 106 38.68 -10.86 13.56
C ASN A 106 39.01 -9.36 13.58
N PRO A 107 39.26 -8.79 14.78
CA PRO A 107 39.60 -7.38 14.91
C PRO A 107 40.85 -6.97 14.13
N SER A 108 41.83 -7.87 13.95
CA SER A 108 43.07 -7.55 13.23
C SER A 108 42.89 -7.39 11.72
N LYS A 109 41.73 -7.77 11.18
CA LYS A 109 41.38 -7.60 9.77
C LYS A 109 40.64 -6.29 9.49
N SER A 110 40.26 -5.54 10.53
CA SER A 110 39.61 -4.24 10.41
C SER A 110 40.60 -3.11 10.70
N SER A 111 40.70 -2.15 9.78
CA SER A 111 41.52 -0.95 9.95
C SER A 111 40.86 0.12 10.84
N THR A 112 39.55 0.03 11.06
CA THR A 112 38.76 0.97 11.87
C THR A 112 38.48 0.48 13.29
N TYR A 113 38.81 -0.78 13.58
CA TYR A 113 38.61 -1.37 14.89
C TYR A 113 39.49 -0.71 15.95
N HIS A 114 38.90 -0.44 17.11
CA HIS A 114 39.63 -0.14 18.33
C HIS A 114 38.88 -0.66 19.57
N SER A 115 39.58 -0.78 20.69
CA SER A 115 38.99 -1.27 21.94
C SER A 115 39.69 -0.66 23.14
N ASN A 116 38.96 -0.53 24.23
CA ASN A 116 39.45 -0.16 25.55
C ASN A 116 39.59 -1.38 26.49
N GLY A 117 39.36 -2.60 25.98
CA GLY A 117 39.45 -3.86 26.74
C GLY A 117 38.43 -4.00 27.87
N GLN A 118 37.37 -3.18 27.89
CA GLN A 118 36.34 -3.25 28.92
C GLN A 118 35.60 -4.59 28.84
N PRO A 119 35.48 -5.36 29.94
CA PRO A 119 34.72 -6.59 29.92
C PRO A 119 33.22 -6.32 29.80
N PHE A 120 32.49 -7.21 29.14
CA PHE A 120 31.03 -7.25 29.19
C PHE A 120 30.55 -8.67 29.53
N SER A 121 29.37 -8.75 30.13
CA SER A 121 28.67 -10.00 30.36
C SER A 121 27.17 -9.73 30.31
N ILE A 122 26.45 -10.61 29.61
CA ILE A 122 25.00 -10.53 29.42
C ILE A 122 24.42 -11.87 29.83
N GLN A 123 23.38 -11.81 30.67
CA GLN A 123 22.56 -12.96 31.04
C GLN A 123 21.24 -12.86 30.28
N TYR A 124 20.95 -13.87 29.47
CA TYR A 124 19.66 -14.09 28.83
C TYR A 124 18.85 -15.12 29.63
N GLY A 125 17.54 -15.20 29.37
CA GLY A 125 16.67 -16.18 30.03
C GLY A 125 17.10 -17.64 29.79
N THR A 126 17.75 -17.89 28.64
CA THR A 126 18.17 -19.22 28.20
C THR A 126 19.69 -19.40 28.15
N GLY A 127 20.52 -18.40 28.46
CA GLY A 127 21.97 -18.53 28.28
C GLY A 127 22.76 -17.30 28.73
N SER A 128 24.08 -17.31 28.58
CA SER A 128 24.91 -16.14 28.88
C SER A 128 26.05 -15.99 27.90
N VAL A 129 26.52 -14.76 27.71
CA VAL A 129 27.70 -14.43 26.92
C VAL A 129 28.59 -13.49 27.72
N SER A 130 29.90 -13.66 27.60
CA SER A 130 30.90 -12.78 28.20
C SER A 130 32.06 -12.55 27.24
N GLY A 131 32.67 -11.38 27.35
CA GLY A 131 33.81 -11.03 26.51
C GLY A 131 34.28 -9.60 26.73
N VAL A 132 34.76 -8.96 25.66
CA VAL A 132 35.29 -7.60 25.71
C VAL A 132 34.58 -6.66 24.74
N ILE A 133 34.45 -5.39 25.11
CA ILE A 133 33.88 -4.35 24.27
C ILE A 133 34.94 -3.86 23.27
N GLY A 134 34.54 -3.76 22.01
CA GLY A 134 35.24 -3.04 20.95
C GLY A 134 34.33 -1.98 20.32
N TYR A 135 34.93 -1.21 19.43
CA TYR A 135 34.28 -0.18 18.64
C TYR A 135 34.75 -0.31 17.20
N ASP A 136 33.81 -0.32 16.26
CA ASP A 136 34.11 -0.40 14.84
C ASP A 136 32.97 0.19 14.00
N VAL A 137 33.17 0.27 12.69
CA VAL A 137 32.12 0.59 11.72
C VAL A 137 31.18 -0.61 11.58
N VAL A 138 29.88 -0.36 11.65
CA VAL A 138 28.83 -1.35 11.40
C VAL A 138 28.00 -0.92 10.20
N THR A 139 27.93 -1.78 9.19
CA THR A 139 27.14 -1.56 7.98
C THR A 139 25.90 -2.44 7.95
N MET A 140 24.76 -1.88 7.58
CA MET A 140 23.50 -2.62 7.40
C MET A 140 22.82 -2.14 6.13
N ASP A 141 22.91 -2.94 5.07
CA ASP A 141 22.49 -2.53 3.74
C ASP A 141 23.15 -1.19 3.33
N GLU A 142 22.37 -0.12 3.14
CA GLU A 142 22.88 1.22 2.81
C GLU A 142 23.35 2.03 4.04
N LEU A 143 23.05 1.57 5.27
CA LEU A 143 23.48 2.25 6.51
C LEU A 143 24.93 1.97 6.85
N THR A 144 25.64 3.03 7.25
CA THR A 144 26.98 2.94 7.83
C THR A 144 27.00 3.70 9.16
N VAL A 145 27.00 2.97 10.27
CA VAL A 145 27.11 3.52 11.62
C VAL A 145 28.57 3.50 12.02
N THR A 146 29.13 4.66 12.31
CA THR A 146 30.55 4.74 12.71
C THR A 146 30.71 4.54 14.21
N ASN A 147 31.89 4.06 14.62
CA ASN A 147 32.25 3.95 16.04
C ASN A 147 31.20 3.21 16.92
N GLN A 148 30.50 2.23 16.36
CA GLN A 148 29.46 1.48 17.07
C GLN A 148 30.10 0.60 18.14
N LYS A 149 29.54 0.60 19.34
CA LYS A 149 29.91 -0.31 20.43
C LYS A 149 29.50 -1.75 20.11
N ILE A 150 30.45 -2.68 20.22
CA ILE A 150 30.26 -4.10 19.88
C ILE A 150 30.87 -4.97 20.98
N GLY A 151 30.11 -5.95 21.47
CA GLY A 151 30.62 -7.02 22.32
C GLY A 151 31.30 -8.10 21.49
N LEU A 152 32.58 -8.36 21.75
CA LEU A 152 33.32 -9.48 21.19
C LEU A 152 33.28 -10.65 22.17
N SER A 153 32.51 -11.67 21.83
CA SER A 153 32.37 -12.86 22.67
C SER A 153 33.71 -13.56 22.88
N GLN A 154 33.95 -13.98 24.14
CA GLN A 154 35.08 -14.82 24.57
C GLN A 154 34.60 -16.16 25.14
N SER A 155 33.45 -16.15 25.82
CA SER A 155 32.83 -17.34 26.40
C SER A 155 31.32 -17.24 26.34
N GLU A 156 30.72 -18.25 25.73
CA GLU A 156 29.31 -18.57 25.65
C GLU A 156 29.10 -19.94 26.28
N PRO A 157 28.86 -20.05 27.59
CA PRO A 157 28.65 -21.33 28.25
C PRO A 157 27.31 -21.96 27.85
N GLY A 158 27.33 -23.27 27.56
CA GLY A 158 26.17 -24.05 27.13
C GLY A 158 26.11 -24.26 25.61
N ASP A 159 25.04 -24.90 25.13
CA ASP A 159 24.80 -25.18 23.71
C ASP A 159 23.80 -24.20 23.06
N HIS A 160 23.22 -23.29 23.86
CA HIS A 160 22.19 -22.34 23.44
C HIS A 160 22.61 -21.42 22.28
N PHE A 161 23.89 -21.03 22.25
CA PHE A 161 24.48 -20.24 21.16
C PHE A 161 25.35 -21.10 20.23
N ALA A 162 25.44 -22.41 20.48
CA ALA A 162 26.31 -23.31 19.71
C ALA A 162 25.69 -23.79 18.40
N ARG A 163 24.37 -23.67 18.27
CA ARG A 163 23.64 -23.97 17.03
C ARG A 163 23.70 -22.78 16.08
N PRO A 164 23.87 -22.98 14.75
CA PRO A 164 24.07 -21.92 13.75
C PRO A 164 22.82 -21.07 13.45
N LEU A 165 22.00 -20.75 14.46
CA LEU A 165 20.76 -20.00 14.32
C LEU A 165 21.03 -18.51 14.01
N HIS A 166 22.04 -17.91 14.67
CA HIS A 166 22.51 -16.54 14.41
C HIS A 166 23.96 -16.34 14.88
N ASP A 167 24.69 -15.41 14.28
CA ASP A 167 26.11 -15.13 14.56
C ASP A 167 26.32 -14.07 15.66
N GLY A 168 25.23 -13.65 16.30
CA GLY A 168 25.20 -12.64 17.35
C GLY A 168 23.83 -12.01 17.53
N ILE A 169 23.73 -11.03 18.42
CA ILE A 169 22.50 -10.29 18.70
C ILE A 169 22.77 -8.81 18.52
N MET A 170 21.85 -8.10 17.88
CA MET A 170 21.79 -6.65 17.78
C MET A 170 20.70 -6.12 18.70
N GLY A 171 21.09 -5.60 19.87
CA GLY A 171 20.16 -5.00 20.81
C GLY A 171 19.58 -3.66 20.32
N LEU A 172 18.25 -3.56 20.31
CA LEU A 172 17.46 -2.39 19.90
C LEU A 172 16.58 -1.82 21.03
N ALA A 173 16.69 -2.36 22.25
CA ALA A 173 15.87 -1.95 23.38
C ALA A 173 16.06 -0.48 23.73
N PHE A 174 14.96 0.22 24.02
CA PHE A 174 14.99 1.61 24.46
C PHE A 174 15.57 1.73 25.88
N LYS A 175 16.88 2.00 25.97
CA LYS A 175 17.56 2.43 27.19
C LYS A 175 18.55 3.55 26.84
N PRO A 176 18.18 4.82 27.04
CA PRO A 176 19.04 5.96 26.75
C PRO A 176 20.43 5.76 27.37
N ASP A 177 21.47 6.19 26.65
CA ASP A 177 22.88 6.19 27.07
C ASP A 177 23.54 4.81 27.26
N GLN A 178 22.91 3.72 26.80
CA GLN A 178 23.53 2.38 26.84
C GLN A 178 24.40 2.05 25.60
N GLY A 179 24.30 2.88 24.55
CA GLY A 179 25.07 2.76 23.33
C GLY A 179 24.52 1.68 22.40
N THR A 180 23.19 1.60 22.29
CA THR A 180 22.53 0.78 21.27
C THR A 180 22.87 1.32 19.88
N ILE A 181 22.66 0.51 18.85
CA ILE A 181 22.96 0.97 17.48
C ILE A 181 22.04 2.09 17.02
N VAL A 182 20.79 2.11 17.49
CA VAL A 182 19.83 3.20 17.23
C VAL A 182 20.29 4.49 17.91
N ASP A 183 20.81 4.41 19.14
CA ASP A 183 21.38 5.59 19.83
C ASP A 183 22.51 6.21 19.00
N THR A 184 23.41 5.37 18.46
CA THR A 184 24.54 5.83 17.64
C THR A 184 24.04 6.44 16.32
N MET A 185 23.04 5.84 15.67
CA MET A 185 22.42 6.42 14.47
C MET A 185 21.82 7.81 14.73
N ILE A 186 21.14 7.98 15.86
CA ILE A 186 20.58 9.27 16.29
C ILE A 186 21.72 10.27 16.51
N GLN A 187 22.78 9.88 17.22
CA GLN A 187 23.94 10.73 17.51
C GLN A 187 24.68 11.16 16.23
N GLU A 188 24.75 10.29 15.24
CA GLU A 188 25.40 10.55 13.95
C GLU A 188 24.48 11.27 12.95
N GLY A 189 23.19 11.44 13.27
CA GLY A 189 22.20 12.04 12.37
C GLY A 189 21.91 11.18 11.14
N LEU A 190 22.01 9.85 11.27
CA LEU A 190 21.79 8.89 10.18
C LEU A 190 20.30 8.56 9.95
N ILE A 191 19.45 8.85 10.93
CA ILE A 191 18.01 8.68 10.83
C ILE A 191 17.34 10.03 11.11
N GLU A 192 16.37 10.39 10.27
CA GLU A 192 15.65 11.66 10.38
C GLU A 192 14.78 11.73 11.64
N GLU A 193 14.23 10.58 12.02
CA GLU A 193 13.42 10.40 13.22
C GLU A 193 13.93 9.20 14.04
N PRO A 194 13.91 9.25 15.39
CA PRO A 194 14.38 8.16 16.26
C PRO A 194 13.35 7.01 16.34
N VAL A 195 13.03 6.43 15.18
CA VAL A 195 11.97 5.45 15.01
C VAL A 195 12.46 4.30 14.13
N PHE A 196 12.10 3.07 14.50
CA PHE A 196 12.24 1.90 13.63
C PHE A 196 10.98 1.02 13.72
N ALA A 197 10.78 0.19 12.69
CA ALA A 197 9.66 -0.74 12.61
C ALA A 197 10.09 -2.07 11.98
N PHE A 198 9.37 -3.14 12.30
CA PHE A 198 9.51 -4.45 11.66
C PHE A 198 8.29 -4.74 10.77
N TYR A 199 8.53 -5.45 9.66
CA TYR A 199 7.49 -5.96 8.77
C TYR A 199 7.76 -7.44 8.48
N LEU A 200 6.90 -8.34 8.99
CA LEU A 200 7.05 -9.80 8.96
C LEU A 200 5.69 -10.44 8.59
N SER A 201 5.63 -11.54 7.81
CA SER A 201 4.36 -12.14 7.31
C SER A 201 4.14 -13.62 7.71
N SER A 202 2.87 -14.08 7.80
CA SER A 202 2.49 -15.48 8.11
C SER A 202 1.00 -15.84 7.87
N GLU A 203 0.67 -17.03 7.35
CA GLU A 203 -0.71 -17.58 7.17
C GLU A 203 -0.92 -18.94 7.90
N VAL A 204 -2.19 -19.29 8.27
CA VAL A 204 -2.80 -20.64 8.57
C VAL A 204 -4.10 -20.56 9.44
N SER A 205 -5.30 -20.85 8.93
CA SER A 205 -6.58 -20.65 9.68
C SER A 205 -7.26 -21.93 10.21
N SER A 206 -7.40 -22.14 11.55
CA SER A 206 -8.46 -23.00 12.17
C SER A 206 -8.54 -23.06 13.73
N LEU A 207 -7.97 -22.14 14.50
CA LEU A 207 -8.04 -22.11 15.99
C LEU A 207 -8.60 -20.74 16.50
N PRO A 208 -9.03 -20.60 17.78
CA PRO A 208 -9.63 -19.34 18.27
C PRO A 208 -8.60 -18.20 18.42
N PRO A 209 -8.94 -16.95 18.08
CA PRO A 209 -8.00 -15.83 18.23
C PRO A 209 -7.69 -15.56 19.71
N LEU A 210 -6.45 -15.20 20.02
CA LEU A 210 -6.06 -14.63 21.31
C LEU A 210 -6.32 -13.13 21.29
N THR A 211 -6.83 -12.56 22.38
CA THR A 211 -7.09 -11.12 22.46
C THR A 211 -6.25 -10.51 23.57
N PHE A 212 -5.41 -9.56 23.23
CA PHE A 212 -4.61 -8.77 24.16
C PHE A 212 -5.29 -7.43 24.37
N ILE A 213 -5.57 -7.08 25.63
CA ILE A 213 -6.19 -5.79 25.97
C ILE A 213 -5.09 -4.88 26.52
N MET A 214 -4.69 -3.88 25.74
CA MET A 214 -3.64 -2.93 26.11
C MET A 214 -4.19 -1.51 26.05
N ASN A 215 -4.18 -0.81 27.20
CA ASN A 215 -4.75 0.54 27.33
C ASN A 215 -6.20 0.70 26.81
N GLY A 216 -7.00 -0.37 26.89
CA GLY A 216 -8.38 -0.40 26.40
C GLY A 216 -8.54 -0.74 24.92
N ALA A 217 -7.44 -0.86 24.16
CA ALA A 217 -7.46 -1.38 22.80
C ALA A 217 -7.46 -2.91 22.81
N HIS A 218 -8.26 -3.51 21.93
CA HIS A 218 -8.38 -4.96 21.75
C HIS A 218 -7.54 -5.39 20.55
N LEU A 219 -6.43 -6.08 20.79
CA LEU A 219 -5.54 -6.57 19.75
C LEU A 219 -5.76 -8.06 19.54
N HIS A 220 -6.29 -8.42 18.38
CA HIS A 220 -6.66 -9.78 18.04
C HIS A 220 -5.53 -10.49 17.30
N LEU A 221 -4.98 -11.52 17.94
CA LEU A 221 -3.96 -12.39 17.37
C LEU A 221 -4.65 -13.65 16.81
N PRO A 222 -4.77 -13.82 15.49
CA PRO A 222 -5.46 -14.96 14.90
C PRO A 222 -4.68 -16.26 15.14
N ALA A 223 -5.36 -17.40 15.01
CA ALA A 223 -4.74 -18.71 15.10
C ALA A 223 -3.55 -18.91 14.16
N SER A 224 -3.66 -18.39 12.94
CA SER A 224 -2.57 -18.35 11.95
C SER A 224 -1.31 -17.72 12.48
N ALA A 225 -1.43 -16.80 13.42
CA ALA A 225 -0.30 -16.12 13.97
C ALA A 225 0.43 -16.96 15.02
N TYR A 226 -0.25 -17.76 15.83
CA TYR A 226 0.40 -18.52 16.92
C TYR A 226 0.44 -20.03 16.67
N VAL A 227 -0.04 -20.51 15.53
CA VAL A 227 0.02 -21.91 15.11
C VAL A 227 0.89 -21.98 13.87
N LEU A 228 2.05 -22.59 14.02
CA LEU A 228 3.06 -22.69 12.97
C LEU A 228 2.94 -24.05 12.30
N GLN A 229 2.77 -24.07 10.98
CA GLN A 229 2.73 -25.31 10.22
C GLN A 229 4.14 -25.67 9.75
N GLU A 230 4.59 -26.87 10.10
CA GLU A 230 5.91 -27.41 9.79
C GLU A 230 5.78 -28.70 8.99
N GLU A 231 6.85 -29.14 8.34
CA GLU A 231 6.94 -30.44 7.68
C GLU A 231 8.01 -31.30 8.36
N ASP A 232 7.68 -32.57 8.63
CA ASP A 232 8.67 -33.52 9.15
C ASP A 232 9.68 -33.91 8.06
N SER A 233 10.71 -34.68 8.43
CA SER A 233 11.74 -35.15 7.49
C SER A 233 11.22 -36.04 6.35
N SER A 234 9.95 -36.45 6.40
CA SER A 234 9.26 -37.24 5.38
C SER A 234 8.28 -36.40 4.55
N GLY A 235 8.20 -35.08 4.80
CA GLY A 235 7.29 -34.16 4.13
C GLY A 235 5.85 -34.20 4.66
N ASN A 236 5.61 -34.76 5.85
CA ASN A 236 4.28 -34.73 6.45
C ASN A 236 4.08 -33.45 7.25
N PRO A 237 2.96 -32.74 7.06
CA PRO A 237 2.68 -31.52 7.82
C PRO A 237 2.34 -31.82 9.29
N TYR A 238 2.92 -31.06 10.21
CA TYR A 238 2.55 -31.02 11.64
C TYR A 238 2.47 -29.56 12.14
N CYS A 239 1.88 -29.32 13.31
CA CYS A 239 1.69 -27.97 13.85
C CYS A 239 2.46 -27.77 15.16
N LEU A 240 3.12 -26.62 15.32
CA LEU A 240 3.75 -26.15 16.55
C LEU A 240 2.98 -24.97 17.15
N SER A 241 3.03 -24.86 18.48
CA SER A 241 2.55 -23.68 19.21
C SER A 241 3.64 -22.62 19.23
N GLY A 242 3.35 -21.44 18.69
CA GLY A 242 4.18 -20.24 18.80
C GLY A 242 4.12 -19.56 20.19
N ILE A 243 3.54 -20.23 21.19
CA ILE A 243 3.44 -19.77 22.58
C ILE A 243 4.30 -20.69 23.45
N SER A 244 5.21 -20.09 24.20
CA SER A 244 6.10 -20.78 25.14
C SER A 244 6.14 -20.06 26.50
N SER A 245 6.70 -20.74 27.51
CA SER A 245 6.96 -20.13 28.81
C SER A 245 8.07 -19.08 28.70
N SER A 246 7.89 -17.92 29.31
CA SER A 246 8.89 -16.85 29.34
C SER A 246 10.05 -17.12 30.31
N GLY A 247 9.95 -18.13 31.17
CA GLY A 247 10.96 -18.45 32.21
C GLY A 247 10.99 -17.49 33.41
N GLU A 248 10.39 -16.30 33.30
CA GLU A 248 10.19 -15.32 34.38
C GLU A 248 8.69 -15.13 34.65
N GLU A 249 8.22 -15.50 35.84
CA GLU A 249 6.79 -15.35 36.20
C GLU A 249 6.37 -13.88 36.41
N TYR A 250 7.27 -13.04 36.95
CA TYR A 250 6.97 -11.65 37.31
C TYR A 250 8.14 -10.72 37.05
N ARG A 251 7.85 -9.52 36.55
CA ARG A 251 8.80 -8.39 36.46
C ARG A 251 8.11 -7.15 37.01
N ASN A 252 8.77 -6.46 37.95
CA ASN A 252 8.20 -5.31 38.68
C ASN A 252 6.84 -5.59 39.35
N GLY A 253 6.61 -6.84 39.80
CA GLY A 253 5.38 -7.23 40.49
C GLY A 253 4.17 -7.49 39.59
N LEU A 254 4.34 -7.47 38.26
CA LEU A 254 3.30 -7.81 37.28
C LEU A 254 3.67 -9.10 36.53
N PRO A 255 2.68 -9.91 36.12
CA PRO A 255 2.91 -11.04 35.23
C PRO A 255 3.64 -10.60 33.97
N TYR A 256 4.77 -11.24 33.67
CA TYR A 256 5.66 -10.81 32.61
C TYR A 256 5.41 -11.59 31.31
N TRP A 257 5.06 -10.86 30.26
CA TRP A 257 4.87 -11.39 28.92
C TRP A 257 5.94 -10.83 27.98
N ILE A 258 6.49 -11.69 27.14
CA ILE A 258 7.33 -11.29 26.00
C ILE A 258 6.46 -11.42 24.75
N LEU A 259 6.11 -10.30 24.13
CA LEU A 259 5.36 -10.26 22.87
C LEU A 259 6.34 -10.28 21.69
N GLY A 260 6.78 -11.47 21.31
CA GLY A 260 7.77 -11.68 20.23
C GLY A 260 7.17 -11.65 18.82
N ASP A 261 7.93 -12.15 17.85
CA ASP A 261 7.61 -12.10 16.41
C ASP A 261 6.22 -12.60 16.04
N VAL A 262 5.77 -13.69 16.65
CA VAL A 262 4.42 -14.25 16.48
C VAL A 262 3.34 -13.19 16.69
N PHE A 263 3.54 -12.29 17.66
CA PHE A 263 2.65 -11.19 17.93
C PHE A 263 2.93 -10.00 17.01
N LEU A 264 4.18 -9.55 16.93
CA LEU A 264 4.57 -8.35 16.19
C LEU A 264 4.27 -8.45 14.68
N ARG A 265 4.34 -9.64 14.08
CA ARG A 265 4.02 -9.85 12.65
C ARG A 265 2.57 -9.65 12.27
N GLN A 266 1.66 -9.51 13.25
CA GLN A 266 0.24 -9.27 12.99
C GLN A 266 -0.16 -7.81 13.14
N PHE A 267 0.74 -6.99 13.67
CA PHE A 267 0.48 -5.58 13.92
C PHE A 267 1.62 -4.72 13.38
N TYR A 268 1.30 -3.73 12.54
CA TYR A 268 2.21 -2.64 12.28
C TYR A 268 2.56 -1.95 13.61
N SER A 269 3.81 -2.11 14.04
CA SER A 269 4.29 -1.69 15.35
C SER A 269 5.35 -0.60 15.19
N VAL A 270 5.05 0.60 15.69
CA VAL A 270 5.96 1.76 15.64
C VAL A 270 6.54 1.99 17.04
N PHE A 271 7.86 1.89 17.14
CA PHE A 271 8.60 2.15 18.38
C PHE A 271 9.11 3.60 18.35
N ASP A 272 8.33 4.52 18.91
CA ASP A 272 8.67 5.93 19.03
C ASP A 272 9.57 6.13 20.26
N GLN A 273 10.89 6.01 20.04
CA GLN A 273 11.87 6.18 21.10
C GLN A 273 11.95 7.63 21.59
N GLY A 274 11.72 8.61 20.70
CA GLY A 274 11.77 10.04 21.03
C GLY A 274 10.75 10.46 22.09
N ASN A 275 9.57 9.83 22.08
CA ASN A 275 8.48 10.12 23.03
C ASN A 275 8.21 8.99 24.04
N ALA A 276 9.00 7.92 24.03
CA ALA A 276 8.80 6.71 24.82
C ALA A 276 7.40 6.08 24.63
N ARG A 277 7.00 5.92 23.37
CA ARG A 277 5.68 5.38 22.97
C ARG A 277 5.81 4.18 22.06
N LEU A 278 4.80 3.32 22.12
CA LEU A 278 4.60 2.21 21.19
C LEU A 278 3.22 2.40 20.54
N HIS A 279 3.19 2.47 19.21
CA HIS A 279 1.95 2.44 18.44
C HIS A 279 1.78 1.06 17.80
N GLN A 280 0.56 0.54 17.77
CA GLN A 280 0.24 -0.76 17.18
C GLN A 280 -1.06 -0.65 16.39
N ALA A 281 -1.04 -1.10 15.14
CA ALA A 281 -2.20 -1.16 14.24
C ALA A 281 -2.27 -2.55 13.57
N THR A 282 -3.46 -3.10 13.35
CA THR A 282 -3.65 -4.41 12.70
C THR A 282 -3.32 -4.37 11.21
N LEU A 283 -2.61 -5.37 10.69
CA LEU A 283 -2.24 -5.47 9.27
C LEU A 283 -3.44 -5.63 8.29
N ASN A 284 -4.63 -5.99 8.80
CA ASN A 284 -5.77 -6.45 7.99
C ASN A 284 -6.85 -5.38 7.69
N ILE A 285 -6.58 -4.08 7.80
CA ILE A 285 -7.64 -3.05 7.59
C ILE A 285 -7.32 -2.03 6.48
N LEU A 286 -6.19 -2.19 5.77
CA LEU A 286 -5.94 -1.45 4.54
C LEU A 286 -6.26 -2.35 3.34
N CYS A 287 -7.47 -2.25 2.79
CA CYS A 287 -7.85 -3.00 1.60
C CYS A 287 -7.35 -2.29 0.35
N ARG A 288 -6.35 -2.87 -0.31
CA ARG A 288 -5.85 -2.43 -1.62
C ARG A 288 -6.61 -3.12 -2.73
N VAL A 289 -7.16 -2.35 -3.65
CA VAL A 289 -7.82 -2.87 -4.84
C VAL A 289 -7.06 -2.33 -6.05
N PRO A 290 -6.34 -3.21 -6.78
CA PRO A 290 -5.66 -2.78 -7.99
C PRO A 290 -6.70 -2.36 -9.03
N LEU A 291 -6.43 -1.22 -9.67
CA LEU A 291 -7.25 -0.70 -10.75
C LEU A 291 -6.57 -1.01 -12.09
N VAL A 292 -7.35 -1.50 -13.04
CA VAL A 292 -6.92 -1.76 -14.41
C VAL A 292 -7.50 -0.71 -15.35
N LYS A 293 -6.74 -0.33 -16.37
CA LYS A 293 -7.21 0.57 -17.42
C LYS A 293 -8.07 -0.17 -18.43
N MET A 294 -8.93 0.60 -19.10
CA MET A 294 -9.82 0.12 -20.15
C MET A 294 -9.13 -0.75 -21.21
N LYS A 295 -8.02 -0.24 -21.75
CA LYS A 295 -7.26 -0.89 -22.82
C LYS A 295 -6.87 -2.32 -22.47
N THR A 296 -6.43 -2.55 -21.23
CA THR A 296 -6.04 -3.88 -20.73
C THR A 296 -7.22 -4.85 -20.71
N ILE A 297 -8.41 -4.40 -20.29
CA ILE A 297 -9.63 -5.23 -20.31
C ILE A 297 -9.99 -5.59 -21.75
N MET A 298 -9.90 -4.64 -22.68
CA MET A 298 -10.22 -4.87 -24.10
C MET A 298 -9.24 -5.84 -24.77
N GLU A 299 -7.95 -5.79 -24.39
CA GLU A 299 -6.93 -6.77 -24.80
C GLU A 299 -7.23 -8.16 -24.26
N GLU A 300 -7.51 -8.30 -22.96
CA GLU A 300 -7.87 -9.58 -22.34
C GLU A 300 -9.11 -10.22 -22.99
N ARG A 301 -10.08 -9.40 -23.41
CA ARG A 301 -11.32 -9.87 -24.04
C ARG A 301 -11.23 -10.04 -25.56
N GLY A 302 -10.14 -9.62 -26.19
CA GLY A 302 -9.94 -9.72 -27.64
C GLY A 302 -10.72 -8.68 -28.47
N PHE A 303 -11.28 -7.64 -27.85
CA PHE A 303 -12.07 -6.60 -28.51
C PHE A 303 -11.26 -5.38 -28.98
N LEU A 304 -9.97 -5.31 -28.64
CA LEU A 304 -9.13 -4.14 -28.97
C LEU A 304 -9.16 -3.81 -30.47
N LYS A 305 -9.14 -4.84 -31.33
CA LYS A 305 -9.11 -4.65 -32.78
C LYS A 305 -10.43 -4.10 -33.35
N GLU A 306 -11.56 -4.57 -32.83
CA GLU A 306 -12.90 -4.13 -33.27
C GLU A 306 -13.22 -2.71 -32.78
N ALA A 307 -12.76 -2.34 -31.59
CA ALA A 307 -12.91 -0.97 -31.07
C ALA A 307 -12.03 0.05 -31.80
N LEU A 308 -10.80 -0.34 -32.18
CA LEU A 308 -9.92 0.48 -33.03
C LEU A 308 -10.55 0.73 -34.41
N ASP A 309 -11.16 -0.30 -35.02
CA ASP A 309 -11.83 -0.18 -36.33
C ASP A 309 -13.10 0.70 -36.24
N TYR A 310 -13.90 0.58 -35.17
CA TYR A 310 -15.12 1.39 -34.97
C TYR A 310 -14.84 2.90 -34.81
N SER A 311 -13.67 3.27 -34.27
CA SER A 311 -13.25 4.67 -34.06
C SER A 311 -13.04 5.45 -35.37
N THR A 312 -12.82 4.75 -36.49
CA THR A 312 -12.48 5.38 -37.78
C THR A 312 -13.70 5.73 -38.64
N GLU A 313 -14.90 5.22 -38.33
CA GLU A 313 -16.09 5.35 -39.20
C GLU A 313 -17.14 6.39 -38.76
N GLN A 314 -17.15 6.86 -37.50
CA GLN A 314 -18.13 7.85 -37.03
C GLN A 314 -17.44 9.07 -36.40
N GLY A 315 -17.30 10.14 -37.20
CA GLY A 315 -16.93 11.49 -36.74
C GLY A 315 -18.05 12.16 -35.93
N SER A 316 -18.46 11.53 -34.83
CA SER A 316 -19.39 12.05 -33.83
C SER A 316 -18.75 11.84 -32.46
N GLU A 317 -18.83 12.83 -31.59
CA GLU A 317 -18.37 12.76 -30.20
C GLU A 317 -19.04 11.59 -29.46
N THR A 318 -18.38 10.44 -29.43
CA THR A 318 -18.74 9.29 -28.61
C THR A 318 -17.50 8.93 -27.80
N LEU A 319 -17.68 8.69 -26.49
CA LEU A 319 -16.67 8.49 -25.43
C LEU A 319 -15.74 7.27 -25.61
N VAL A 320 -15.52 6.85 -26.85
CA VAL A 320 -14.78 5.64 -27.20
C VAL A 320 -13.28 5.90 -27.26
N ASN A 321 -12.81 7.14 -27.49
CA ASN A 321 -11.37 7.43 -27.60
C ASN A 321 -10.76 8.11 -26.36
N GLN A 322 -10.82 7.45 -25.21
CA GLN A 322 -10.10 7.84 -23.99
C GLN A 322 -9.48 6.61 -23.30
N HIS A 323 -8.83 5.76 -24.09
CA HIS A 323 -8.37 4.40 -23.71
C HIS A 323 -7.44 4.35 -22.48
N ASP A 324 -6.93 5.49 -22.02
CA ASP A 324 -6.03 5.66 -20.87
C ASP A 324 -6.62 6.44 -19.67
N MET A 325 -7.91 6.77 -19.68
CA MET A 325 -8.55 7.68 -18.70
C MET A 325 -9.81 7.11 -18.04
N ALA A 326 -9.91 5.79 -17.92
CA ALA A 326 -10.95 5.16 -17.11
C ALA A 326 -10.35 3.97 -16.34
N TYR A 327 -10.72 3.87 -15.07
CA TYR A 327 -10.10 2.97 -14.10
C TYR A 327 -11.14 2.03 -13.47
N PHE A 328 -10.88 0.72 -13.57
CA PHE A 328 -11.82 -0.33 -13.17
C PHE A 328 -11.25 -1.22 -12.08
N GLY A 329 -12.07 -1.54 -11.09
CA GLY A 329 -11.75 -2.53 -10.06
C GLY A 329 -12.49 -3.84 -10.31
N LYS A 330 -11.85 -4.96 -9.99
CA LYS A 330 -12.49 -6.28 -10.03
C LYS A 330 -13.23 -6.55 -8.74
N ILE A 331 -14.51 -6.89 -8.84
CA ILE A 331 -15.35 -7.28 -7.69
C ILE A 331 -16.00 -8.63 -7.93
N GLY A 332 -16.27 -9.36 -6.86
CA GLY A 332 -17.12 -10.55 -6.85
C GLY A 332 -18.48 -10.23 -6.23
N ILE A 333 -19.55 -10.78 -6.80
CA ILE A 333 -20.92 -10.63 -6.30
C ILE A 333 -21.52 -12.01 -6.09
N GLY A 334 -22.04 -12.27 -4.90
CA GLY A 334 -22.76 -13.48 -4.55
C GLY A 334 -21.92 -14.62 -3.98
N THR A 335 -22.59 -15.73 -3.66
CA THR A 335 -21.98 -16.92 -3.06
C THR A 335 -22.33 -18.19 -3.86
N PRO A 336 -21.39 -18.79 -4.61
CA PRO A 336 -20.01 -18.35 -4.84
C PRO A 336 -19.93 -17.03 -5.66
N PRO A 337 -18.82 -16.29 -5.57
CA PRO A 337 -18.67 -15.01 -6.27
C PRO A 337 -18.72 -15.13 -7.80
N GLN A 338 -19.51 -14.24 -8.42
CA GLN A 338 -19.52 -13.94 -9.85
C GLN A 338 -18.75 -12.64 -10.08
N TYR A 339 -17.75 -12.64 -10.96
CA TYR A 339 -16.80 -11.52 -11.08
C TYR A 339 -17.14 -10.53 -12.18
N PHE A 340 -16.94 -9.24 -11.89
CA PHE A 340 -17.19 -8.10 -12.77
C PHE A 340 -16.07 -7.07 -12.66
N TYR A 341 -15.77 -6.37 -13.75
CA TYR A 341 -14.99 -5.13 -13.71
C TYR A 341 -15.93 -3.94 -13.69
N VAL A 342 -15.87 -3.15 -12.63
CA VAL A 342 -16.74 -1.99 -12.42
C VAL A 342 -15.93 -0.70 -12.30
N HIS A 343 -16.49 0.40 -12.78
CA HIS A 343 -15.89 1.74 -12.65
C HIS A 343 -16.08 2.26 -11.22
N PHE A 344 -15.00 2.67 -10.57
CA PHE A 344 -15.08 3.22 -9.23
C PHE A 344 -15.27 4.72 -9.34
N ASP A 345 -16.50 5.17 -9.11
CA ASP A 345 -16.99 6.47 -9.52
C ASP A 345 -17.35 7.32 -8.31
N THR A 346 -16.55 8.34 -8.02
CA THR A 346 -16.77 9.30 -6.93
C THR A 346 -17.84 10.37 -7.26
N GLY A 347 -18.32 10.41 -8.50
CA GLY A 347 -19.42 11.26 -8.99
C GLY A 347 -20.81 10.65 -8.86
N SER A 348 -20.95 9.38 -8.45
CA SER A 348 -22.27 8.74 -8.23
C SER A 348 -22.32 7.86 -6.99
N THR A 349 -23.52 7.37 -6.61
CA THR A 349 -23.76 6.68 -5.32
C THR A 349 -24.08 5.20 -5.44
N THR A 350 -24.44 4.71 -6.62
CA THR A 350 -25.09 3.41 -6.78
C THR A 350 -24.13 2.38 -7.34
N LEU A 351 -24.01 1.24 -6.65
CA LEU A 351 -23.40 0.04 -7.23
C LEU A 351 -24.43 -0.67 -8.12
N TRP A 352 -24.13 -0.86 -9.40
CA TRP A 352 -24.96 -1.66 -10.31
C TRP A 352 -24.10 -2.47 -11.28
N VAL A 353 -24.65 -3.60 -11.75
CA VAL A 353 -24.01 -4.48 -12.74
C VAL A 353 -25.01 -4.98 -13.77
N ASN A 354 -24.48 -5.42 -14.91
CA ASN A 354 -25.26 -6.07 -15.95
C ASN A 354 -25.85 -7.37 -15.42
N SER A 355 -27.12 -7.65 -15.73
CA SER A 355 -27.81 -8.84 -15.22
C SER A 355 -28.42 -9.69 -16.33
N VAL A 356 -28.72 -10.95 -16.02
CA VAL A 356 -29.43 -11.87 -16.94
C VAL A 356 -30.85 -11.41 -17.30
N TYR A 357 -31.34 -10.33 -16.67
CA TYR A 357 -32.61 -9.69 -17.03
C TYR A 357 -32.47 -8.64 -18.13
N CYS A 358 -31.24 -8.22 -18.44
CA CYS A 358 -30.98 -7.22 -19.46
C CYS A 358 -31.11 -7.79 -20.87
N ASN A 359 -31.89 -7.12 -21.72
CA ASN A 359 -32.11 -7.51 -23.13
C ASN A 359 -31.57 -6.48 -24.13
N SER A 360 -30.89 -5.43 -23.65
CA SER A 360 -30.24 -4.43 -24.52
C SER A 360 -29.01 -5.03 -25.20
N ASP A 361 -28.70 -4.56 -26.41
CA ASP A 361 -27.51 -4.99 -27.15
C ASP A 361 -26.22 -4.78 -26.33
N ALA A 362 -26.20 -3.73 -25.48
CA ALA A 362 -25.13 -3.46 -24.54
C ALA A 362 -24.78 -4.63 -23.61
N CYS A 363 -25.79 -5.40 -23.18
CA CYS A 363 -25.59 -6.51 -22.26
C CYS A 363 -25.09 -7.79 -22.95
N SER A 364 -25.23 -7.89 -24.28
CA SER A 364 -24.96 -9.14 -25.01
C SER A 364 -23.48 -9.55 -25.05
N HIS A 365 -22.56 -8.60 -24.82
CA HIS A 365 -21.11 -8.82 -24.85
C HIS A 365 -20.44 -8.72 -23.47
N HIS A 366 -21.22 -8.59 -22.40
CA HIS A 366 -20.71 -8.43 -21.03
C HIS A 366 -21.02 -9.64 -20.14
N PRO A 367 -20.21 -9.89 -19.10
CA PRO A 367 -20.60 -10.76 -18.00
C PRO A 367 -21.94 -10.31 -17.41
N LEU A 368 -22.85 -11.25 -17.16
CA LEU A 368 -24.16 -10.98 -16.62
C LEU A 368 -24.31 -11.65 -15.25
N PHE A 369 -24.68 -10.86 -14.25
CA PHE A 369 -25.01 -11.38 -12.93
C PHE A 369 -26.27 -12.24 -13.01
N ASN A 370 -26.16 -13.47 -12.52
CA ASN A 370 -27.27 -14.40 -12.40
C ASN A 370 -27.61 -14.63 -10.92
N PRO A 371 -28.71 -14.03 -10.43
CA PRO A 371 -29.16 -14.21 -9.05
C PRO A 371 -29.38 -15.67 -8.64
N LYS A 372 -29.68 -16.57 -9.58
CA LYS A 372 -29.92 -17.99 -9.29
C LYS A 372 -28.66 -18.75 -8.87
N TYR A 373 -27.48 -18.21 -9.16
CA TYR A 373 -26.20 -18.84 -8.82
C TYR A 373 -25.59 -18.33 -7.51
N SER A 374 -26.25 -17.39 -6.84
CA SER A 374 -25.84 -16.91 -5.52
C SER A 374 -26.79 -17.44 -4.44
N SER A 375 -26.24 -18.07 -3.41
CA SER A 375 -27.00 -18.53 -2.25
C SER A 375 -27.32 -17.40 -1.25
N THR A 376 -26.64 -16.26 -1.36
CA THR A 376 -26.79 -15.09 -0.47
C THR A 376 -27.65 -13.97 -1.08
N TYR A 377 -27.98 -14.08 -2.37
CA TYR A 377 -28.81 -13.10 -3.05
C TYR A 377 -30.23 -13.06 -2.49
N HIS A 378 -30.74 -11.86 -2.29
CA HIS A 378 -32.16 -11.62 -2.11
C HIS A 378 -32.57 -10.26 -2.67
N SER A 379 -33.86 -10.07 -2.94
CA SER A 379 -34.39 -8.83 -3.50
C SER A 379 -35.84 -8.65 -3.08
N ASN A 380 -36.26 -7.39 -2.99
CA ASN A 380 -37.65 -6.97 -2.81
C ASN A 380 -38.30 -6.49 -4.11
N GLY A 381 -37.61 -6.60 -5.26
CA GLY A 381 -38.09 -6.22 -6.58
C GLY A 381 -38.29 -4.71 -6.78
N GLN A 382 -37.72 -3.86 -5.91
CA GLN A 382 -37.83 -2.41 -6.05
C GLN A 382 -37.15 -1.96 -7.36
N PRO A 383 -37.82 -1.17 -8.21
CA PRO A 383 -37.19 -0.67 -9.42
C PRO A 383 -36.14 0.41 -9.08
N PHE A 384 -35.11 0.54 -9.92
CA PHE A 384 -34.21 1.68 -9.93
C PHE A 384 -34.03 2.23 -11.35
N SER A 385 -33.70 3.50 -11.42
CA SER A 385 -33.37 4.19 -12.66
C SER A 385 -32.30 5.23 -12.36
N ILE A 386 -31.27 5.26 -13.20
CA ILE A 386 -30.15 6.21 -13.10
C ILE A 386 -30.00 6.87 -14.47
N GLN A 387 -29.87 8.20 -14.45
CA GLN A 387 -29.52 9.00 -15.61
C GLN A 387 -28.09 9.51 -15.42
N TYR A 388 -27.20 9.11 -16.32
CA TYR A 388 -25.85 9.66 -16.45
C TYR A 388 -25.85 10.80 -17.47
N GLY A 389 -24.76 11.58 -17.50
CA GLY A 389 -24.59 12.65 -18.50
C GLY A 389 -24.60 12.12 -19.94
N THR A 390 -24.25 10.85 -20.12
CA THR A 390 -24.01 10.23 -21.43
C THR A 390 -24.92 9.03 -21.70
N GLY A 391 -25.78 8.61 -20.76
CA GLY A 391 -26.61 7.42 -20.92
C GLY A 391 -27.58 7.20 -19.76
N SER A 392 -28.37 6.13 -19.80
CA SER A 392 -29.27 5.78 -18.69
C SER A 392 -29.31 4.28 -18.46
N VAL A 393 -29.60 3.87 -17.22
CA VAL A 393 -29.75 2.47 -16.83
C VAL A 393 -31.02 2.33 -16.01
N THR A 394 -31.79 1.29 -16.29
CA THR A 394 -32.98 0.92 -15.50
C THR A 394 -32.92 -0.54 -15.10
N GLY A 395 -33.48 -0.88 -13.94
CA GLY A 395 -33.50 -2.25 -13.46
C GLY A 395 -34.17 -2.43 -12.11
N ILE A 396 -33.71 -3.44 -11.37
CA ILE A 396 -34.22 -3.76 -10.03
C ILE A 396 -33.11 -3.76 -8.98
N ILE A 397 -33.45 -3.42 -7.74
CA ILE A 397 -32.57 -3.48 -6.59
C ILE A 397 -32.55 -4.91 -6.02
N GLY A 398 -31.35 -5.40 -5.75
CA GLY A 398 -31.08 -6.61 -4.97
C GLY A 398 -30.11 -6.32 -3.83
N TYR A 399 -29.86 -7.35 -3.03
CA TYR A 399 -28.90 -7.36 -1.95
C TYR A 399 -28.11 -8.66 -2.03
N ASP A 400 -26.79 -8.55 -1.96
CA ASP A 400 -25.91 -9.72 -1.96
C ASP A 400 -24.58 -9.41 -1.27
N THR A 401 -23.73 -10.42 -1.13
CA THR A 401 -22.36 -10.28 -0.65
C THR A 401 -21.46 -9.77 -1.77
N ILE A 402 -20.66 -8.73 -1.49
CA ILE A 402 -19.61 -8.23 -2.38
C ILE A 402 -18.26 -8.65 -1.84
N THR A 403 -17.41 -9.22 -2.69
CA THR A 403 -16.02 -9.49 -2.39
C THR A 403 -15.12 -8.58 -3.22
N MET A 404 -14.13 -7.95 -2.59
CA MET A 404 -13.22 -7.03 -3.24
C MET A 404 -11.88 -7.00 -2.50
N GLY A 405 -10.82 -7.49 -3.14
CA GLY A 405 -9.58 -7.77 -2.43
C GLY A 405 -9.85 -8.74 -1.26
N GLU A 406 -9.50 -8.30 -0.06
CA GLU A 406 -9.75 -9.04 1.19
C GLU A 406 -11.09 -8.67 1.86
N LEU A 407 -11.79 -7.64 1.36
CA LEU A 407 -13.08 -7.22 1.90
C LEU A 407 -14.19 -8.18 1.48
N THR A 408 -15.01 -8.56 2.45
CA THR A 408 -16.29 -9.23 2.25
C THR A 408 -17.39 -8.38 2.88
N ILE A 409 -18.18 -7.72 2.05
CA ILE A 409 -19.22 -6.78 2.46
C ILE A 409 -20.56 -7.49 2.31
N THR A 410 -21.23 -7.75 3.42
CA THR A 410 -22.46 -8.55 3.40
C THR A 410 -23.68 -7.67 3.16
N ASN A 411 -24.72 -8.25 2.58
CA ASN A 411 -26.02 -7.57 2.44
C ASN A 411 -25.93 -6.19 1.75
N GLN A 412 -25.00 -6.03 0.79
CA GLN A 412 -24.81 -4.78 0.08
C GLN A 412 -25.91 -4.59 -0.96
N LYS A 413 -26.50 -3.40 -0.98
CA LYS A 413 -27.45 -2.96 -2.00
C LYS A 413 -26.78 -2.91 -3.38
N ILE A 414 -27.36 -3.58 -4.37
CA ILE A 414 -26.90 -3.62 -5.77
C ILE A 414 -28.05 -3.36 -6.74
N GLY A 415 -27.80 -2.64 -7.82
CA GLY A 415 -28.68 -2.54 -8.98
C GLY A 415 -28.40 -3.62 -10.01
N LEU A 416 -29.44 -4.33 -10.47
CA LEU A 416 -29.37 -5.30 -11.55
C LEU A 416 -30.03 -4.72 -12.80
N SER A 417 -29.25 -4.46 -13.85
CA SER A 417 -29.76 -3.82 -15.07
C SER A 417 -30.78 -4.69 -15.80
N GLN A 418 -31.82 -4.05 -16.35
CA GLN A 418 -32.84 -4.65 -17.22
C GLN A 418 -32.86 -3.98 -18.60
N SER A 419 -32.53 -2.69 -18.67
CA SER A 419 -32.39 -1.96 -19.92
C SER A 419 -31.32 -0.90 -19.81
N GLU A 420 -30.47 -0.87 -20.83
CA GLU A 420 -29.37 0.07 -21.07
C GLU A 420 -29.56 0.62 -22.49
N PRO A 421 -30.44 1.62 -22.69
CA PRO A 421 -30.73 2.15 -24.01
C PRO A 421 -29.55 2.94 -24.60
N GLY A 422 -29.34 2.79 -25.91
CA GLY A 422 -28.27 3.44 -26.65
C GLY A 422 -27.05 2.54 -26.86
N ASP A 423 -26.01 3.09 -27.48
CA ASP A 423 -24.72 2.44 -27.73
C ASP A 423 -23.63 2.86 -26.73
N HIS A 424 -23.93 3.84 -25.87
CA HIS A 424 -23.02 4.38 -24.85
C HIS A 424 -22.47 3.31 -23.88
N PHE A 425 -23.25 2.27 -23.61
CA PHE A 425 -22.84 1.11 -22.81
C PHE A 425 -22.61 -0.16 -23.66
N ALA A 426 -22.74 -0.05 -24.99
CA ALA A 426 -22.61 -1.18 -25.90
C ALA A 426 -21.19 -1.43 -26.41
N GLY A 427 -20.34 -0.41 -26.39
CA GLY A 427 -18.89 -0.60 -26.45
C GLY A 427 -18.39 -1.21 -25.13
N ALA A 428 -17.33 -2.02 -25.21
CA ALA A 428 -16.79 -2.93 -24.18
C ALA A 428 -16.28 -2.28 -22.86
N LEU A 429 -16.90 -1.20 -22.39
CA LEU A 429 -16.26 -0.24 -21.50
C LEU A 429 -16.40 -0.62 -20.01
N GLN A 430 -17.55 -1.12 -19.53
CA GLN A 430 -17.67 -1.52 -18.12
C GLN A 430 -18.79 -2.53 -17.87
N ASP A 431 -18.57 -3.50 -16.98
CA ASP A 431 -19.60 -4.50 -16.63
C ASP A 431 -20.63 -3.95 -15.61
N GLY A 432 -20.38 -2.73 -15.14
CA GLY A 432 -21.14 -2.04 -14.13
C GLY A 432 -20.34 -0.84 -13.58
N LEU A 433 -20.88 -0.23 -12.52
CA LEU A 433 -20.29 0.93 -11.87
C LEU A 433 -20.50 0.83 -10.36
N MET A 434 -19.53 1.28 -9.59
CA MET A 434 -19.54 1.38 -8.14
C MET A 434 -19.47 2.85 -7.72
N GLY A 435 -20.61 3.40 -7.32
CA GLY A 435 -20.67 4.76 -6.80
C GLY A 435 -20.03 4.91 -5.42
N LEU A 436 -19.16 5.91 -5.28
CA LEU A 436 -18.36 6.28 -4.10
C LEU A 436 -18.59 7.74 -3.66
N ALA A 437 -19.59 8.44 -4.20
CA ALA A 437 -19.88 9.84 -3.86
C ALA A 437 -20.24 10.02 -2.37
N PHE A 438 -19.87 11.18 -1.81
CA PHE A 438 -20.21 11.57 -0.44
C PHE A 438 -21.71 11.87 -0.29
N MET A 439 -22.45 10.82 0.07
CA MET A 439 -23.87 10.84 0.40
C MET A 439 -24.10 9.90 1.59
N PRO A 440 -23.62 10.28 2.80
CA PRO A 440 -23.59 9.38 3.93
C PRO A 440 -24.99 8.93 4.35
N ASN A 441 -25.09 7.68 4.79
CA ASN A 441 -26.34 7.02 5.22
C ASN A 441 -27.36 6.82 4.09
N GLN A 442 -26.93 6.78 2.83
CA GLN A 442 -27.78 6.40 1.69
C GLN A 442 -27.63 4.93 1.29
N GLY A 443 -26.83 4.17 2.05
CA GLY A 443 -26.53 2.76 1.76
C GLY A 443 -25.62 2.65 0.55
N THR A 444 -24.66 3.56 0.42
CA THR A 444 -23.51 3.40 -0.47
C THR A 444 -22.65 2.22 0.01
N ILE A 445 -21.72 1.76 -0.82
CA ILE A 445 -20.84 0.67 -0.38
C ILE A 445 -19.92 1.10 0.77
N VAL A 446 -19.46 2.36 0.75
CA VAL A 446 -18.63 2.94 1.83
C VAL A 446 -19.45 3.07 3.13
N ASP A 447 -20.74 3.42 3.04
CA ASP A 447 -21.62 3.41 4.22
C ASP A 447 -21.64 2.02 4.87
N THR A 448 -21.82 0.97 4.07
CA THR A 448 -21.85 -0.42 4.57
C THR A 448 -20.50 -0.81 5.18
N MET A 449 -19.38 -0.48 4.52
CA MET A 449 -18.04 -0.75 5.06
C MET A 449 -17.83 -0.09 6.44
N ILE A 450 -18.27 1.16 6.60
CA ILE A 450 -18.18 1.89 7.88
C ILE A 450 -19.11 1.28 8.92
N GLN A 451 -20.37 1.02 8.55
CA GLN A 451 -21.39 0.48 9.47
C GLN A 451 -21.03 -0.93 9.97
N GLU A 452 -20.47 -1.76 9.10
CA GLU A 452 -20.00 -3.11 9.43
C GLU A 452 -18.58 -3.12 10.04
N SER A 453 -17.96 -1.95 10.22
CA SER A 453 -16.58 -1.80 10.75
C SER A 453 -15.56 -2.64 9.98
N LEU A 454 -15.71 -2.70 8.65
CA LEU A 454 -14.81 -3.42 7.74
C LEU A 454 -13.56 -2.60 7.39
N ILE A 455 -13.59 -1.30 7.66
CA ILE A 455 -12.49 -0.37 7.42
C ILE A 455 -12.18 0.42 8.71
N GLU A 456 -10.91 0.72 8.95
CA GLU A 456 -10.41 1.27 10.22
C GLU A 456 -10.71 2.76 10.31
N GLU A 457 -10.34 3.47 9.25
CA GLU A 457 -10.73 4.84 9.06
C GLU A 457 -11.86 4.93 8.02
N PRO A 458 -12.84 5.84 8.20
CA PRO A 458 -13.91 6.08 7.24
C PRO A 458 -13.40 6.87 6.03
N VAL A 459 -12.31 6.40 5.43
CA VAL A 459 -11.59 7.03 4.33
C VAL A 459 -11.31 6.03 3.22
N PHE A 460 -11.18 6.53 2.00
CA PHE A 460 -10.58 5.80 0.89
C PHE A 460 -9.71 6.74 0.07
N ALA A 461 -8.75 6.21 -0.67
CA ALA A 461 -7.79 7.01 -1.39
C ALA A 461 -7.48 6.43 -2.78
N PHE A 462 -7.19 7.31 -3.73
CA PHE A 462 -6.85 6.97 -5.09
C PHE A 462 -5.42 7.37 -5.43
N TYR A 463 -4.71 6.43 -6.05
CA TYR A 463 -3.52 6.67 -6.84
C TYR A 463 -3.82 6.25 -8.29
N LEU A 464 -3.72 7.20 -9.23
CA LEU A 464 -4.02 6.97 -10.65
C LEU A 464 -2.75 7.15 -11.49
N SER A 465 -2.23 6.05 -12.02
CA SER A 465 -1.01 6.07 -12.85
C SER A 465 -1.28 6.68 -14.23
N ARG A 466 -0.34 7.50 -14.71
CA ARG A 466 -0.32 8.04 -16.08
C ARG A 466 0.31 7.09 -17.09
N LYS A 467 1.46 6.49 -16.76
CA LYS A 467 2.40 5.89 -17.72
C LYS A 467 2.28 4.37 -17.88
N SER A 468 1.58 3.68 -17.00
CA SER A 468 1.51 2.21 -16.98
C SER A 468 0.08 1.71 -17.10
N GLU A 469 -0.06 0.51 -17.68
CA GLU A 469 -1.31 -0.27 -17.71
C GLU A 469 -1.67 -0.83 -16.31
N SER A 470 -0.70 -0.86 -15.40
CA SER A 470 -0.81 -1.38 -14.03
C SER A 470 -0.31 -0.37 -12.98
N GLY A 471 -0.72 -0.54 -11.73
CA GLY A 471 -0.21 0.24 -10.59
C GLY A 471 -1.15 1.32 -10.07
N SER A 472 -2.24 1.63 -10.77
CA SER A 472 -3.31 2.44 -10.18
C SER A 472 -4.01 1.63 -9.08
N GLU A 473 -4.41 2.30 -8.01
CA GLU A 473 -4.95 1.65 -6.82
C GLU A 473 -6.03 2.52 -6.19
N VAL A 474 -7.04 1.86 -5.66
CA VAL A 474 -7.92 2.44 -4.63
C VAL A 474 -7.68 1.69 -3.33
N MET A 475 -7.49 2.46 -2.26
CA MET A 475 -7.30 1.96 -0.91
C MET A 475 -8.53 2.31 -0.07
N PHE A 476 -9.11 1.33 0.61
CA PHE A 476 -10.17 1.57 1.60
C PHE A 476 -9.61 1.39 3.01
N GLY A 477 -10.02 2.27 3.93
CA GLY A 477 -9.67 2.19 5.35
C GLY A 477 -8.42 2.97 5.76
N GLY A 478 -7.78 3.68 4.83
CA GLY A 478 -6.62 4.52 5.15
C GLY A 478 -5.98 5.13 3.91
N THR A 479 -4.69 5.48 4.06
CA THR A 479 -3.85 6.04 2.99
C THR A 479 -2.54 5.27 2.88
N ASP A 480 -1.88 5.36 1.73
CA ASP A 480 -0.55 4.82 1.51
C ASP A 480 0.46 5.96 1.32
N PRO A 481 1.29 6.24 2.35
CA PRO A 481 2.34 7.26 2.26
C PRO A 481 3.38 7.01 1.17
N SER A 482 3.45 5.82 0.56
CA SER A 482 4.38 5.58 -0.54
C SER A 482 3.95 6.20 -1.88
N TYR A 483 2.68 6.61 -2.03
CA TYR A 483 2.20 7.25 -3.26
C TYR A 483 2.30 8.77 -3.24
N TYR A 484 2.63 9.40 -2.11
CA TYR A 484 2.67 10.85 -2.00
C TYR A 484 3.80 11.36 -1.12
N GLN A 485 4.16 12.62 -1.35
CA GLN A 485 5.16 13.35 -0.58
C GLN A 485 4.55 14.60 0.06
N GLY A 486 5.14 15.04 1.16
CA GLY A 486 4.65 16.17 1.93
C GLY A 486 3.35 15.88 2.70
N GLN A 487 2.61 16.94 3.02
CA GLN A 487 1.37 16.84 3.78
C GLN A 487 0.16 16.79 2.85
N ILE A 488 -0.88 16.06 3.28
CA ILE A 488 -2.18 16.08 2.62
C ILE A 488 -2.86 17.42 2.91
N ASN A 489 -3.15 18.18 1.85
CA ASN A 489 -3.95 19.40 1.93
C ASN A 489 -5.44 19.05 1.98
N TRP A 490 -6.06 19.25 3.14
CA TRP A 490 -7.47 18.95 3.36
C TRP A 490 -8.38 20.12 3.00
N VAL A 491 -9.43 19.83 2.25
CA VAL A 491 -10.46 20.78 1.80
C VAL A 491 -11.82 20.27 2.30
N PRO A 492 -12.59 21.08 3.06
CA PRO A 492 -13.87 20.64 3.59
C PRO A 492 -14.91 20.44 2.48
N VAL A 493 -15.77 19.45 2.68
CA VAL A 493 -16.86 19.05 1.78
C VAL A 493 -18.18 19.42 2.45
N GLN A 494 -19.15 19.88 1.66
CA GLN A 494 -20.50 20.12 2.17
C GLN A 494 -21.25 18.80 2.37
N GLN A 495 -22.08 18.69 3.41
CA GLN A 495 -22.88 17.46 3.61
C GLN A 495 -23.89 17.26 2.47
N ASN A 496 -24.01 16.01 2.01
CA ASN A 496 -24.95 15.57 0.98
C ASN A 496 -24.78 16.28 -0.38
N SER A 497 -23.55 16.57 -0.79
CA SER A 497 -23.27 17.30 -2.03
C SER A 497 -22.39 16.56 -3.02
N HIS A 498 -22.24 15.23 -2.92
CA HIS A 498 -21.07 14.51 -3.47
C HIS A 498 -19.77 15.06 -2.83
N TRP A 499 -18.61 14.66 -3.36
CA TRP A 499 -17.30 15.20 -2.99
C TRP A 499 -17.10 16.62 -3.56
N GLN A 500 -18.02 17.52 -3.22
CA GLN A 500 -18.02 18.90 -3.68
C GLN A 500 -17.19 19.79 -2.76
N LEU A 501 -16.26 20.50 -3.38
CA LEU A 501 -15.31 21.42 -2.76
C LEU A 501 -15.65 22.86 -3.16
N VAL A 502 -15.18 23.80 -2.35
CA VAL A 502 -15.15 25.22 -2.69
C VAL A 502 -13.69 25.68 -2.76
N PHE A 503 -13.33 26.38 -3.82
CA PHE A 503 -11.98 26.91 -4.01
C PHE A 503 -11.99 28.40 -4.35
N GLU A 504 -10.90 29.08 -4.00
CA GLU A 504 -10.88 30.54 -3.76
C GLU A 504 -10.10 31.31 -4.82
N GLY A 505 -9.46 30.61 -5.76
CA GLY A 505 -8.70 31.25 -6.81
C GLY A 505 -8.23 30.29 -7.88
N PHE A 506 -8.00 30.86 -9.05
CA PHE A 506 -7.44 30.16 -10.20
C PHE A 506 -6.37 31.03 -10.84
N GLU A 507 -5.20 30.45 -11.10
CA GLU A 507 -4.08 31.15 -11.70
C GLU A 507 -3.64 30.46 -12.99
N VAL A 508 -3.23 31.26 -13.96
CA VAL A 508 -2.54 30.79 -15.18
C VAL A 508 -1.14 31.37 -15.14
N ASN A 509 -0.11 30.52 -15.26
CA ASN A 509 1.29 30.94 -15.20
C ASN A 509 1.63 31.70 -13.89
N HIS A 510 1.10 31.24 -12.76
CA HIS A 510 1.26 31.90 -11.44
C HIS A 510 0.71 33.34 -11.39
N GLN A 511 -0.17 33.71 -12.31
CA GLN A 511 -0.87 34.99 -12.32
C GLN A 511 -2.35 34.75 -12.08
N SER A 512 -2.91 35.44 -11.08
CA SER A 512 -4.34 35.39 -10.79
C SER A 512 -5.14 35.84 -12.01
N THR A 513 -6.16 35.07 -12.36
CA THR A 513 -7.13 35.44 -13.41
C THR A 513 -8.24 36.35 -12.89
N GLY A 514 -8.32 36.53 -11.56
CA GLY A 514 -9.48 37.13 -10.88
C GLY A 514 -10.72 36.22 -10.84
N TRP A 515 -10.63 34.98 -11.34
CA TRP A 515 -11.70 34.01 -11.26
C TRP A 515 -11.72 33.34 -9.88
N CYS A 516 -12.90 32.93 -9.45
CA CYS A 516 -13.11 32.21 -8.19
C CYS A 516 -12.75 33.00 -6.91
N GLU A 517 -12.46 34.30 -6.98
CA GLU A 517 -12.21 35.15 -5.79
C GLU A 517 -13.41 35.19 -4.82
N ASN A 518 -14.63 35.03 -5.35
CA ASN A 518 -15.87 34.90 -4.58
C ASN A 518 -16.28 33.43 -4.35
N GLY A 519 -15.37 32.49 -4.64
CA GLY A 519 -15.61 31.06 -4.62
C GLY A 519 -15.97 30.48 -6.00
N CYS A 520 -15.47 29.30 -6.26
CA CYS A 520 -15.97 28.36 -7.26
C CYS A 520 -16.27 27.02 -6.59
N THR A 521 -17.17 26.24 -7.18
CA THR A 521 -17.45 24.88 -6.72
C THR A 521 -16.83 23.87 -7.67
N ALA A 522 -16.42 22.74 -7.14
CA ALA A 522 -16.01 21.61 -7.97
C ALA A 522 -16.41 20.28 -7.34
N ILE A 523 -16.80 19.29 -8.14
CA ILE A 523 -16.78 17.88 -7.69
C ILE A 523 -15.46 17.25 -8.11
N THR A 524 -14.85 16.48 -7.21
CA THR A 524 -13.77 15.55 -7.53
C THR A 524 -14.36 14.23 -8.00
N ASP A 525 -14.11 13.87 -9.26
CA ASP A 525 -14.87 12.85 -9.95
C ASP A 525 -14.00 11.91 -10.78
N THR A 526 -13.71 10.73 -10.24
CA THR A 526 -13.07 9.60 -10.95
C THR A 526 -13.94 8.99 -12.04
N GLY A 527 -15.23 9.35 -12.09
CA GLY A 527 -16.16 9.02 -13.16
C GLY A 527 -15.97 9.86 -14.43
N THR A 528 -15.26 10.99 -14.31
CA THR A 528 -15.04 11.95 -15.39
C THR A 528 -13.57 11.99 -15.80
N SER A 529 -13.30 11.76 -17.08
CA SER A 529 -11.93 11.68 -17.58
C SER A 529 -11.20 13.04 -17.67
N LEU A 530 -11.92 14.08 -18.09
CA LEU A 530 -11.37 15.41 -18.41
C LEU A 530 -11.56 16.41 -17.25
N LEU A 531 -10.85 17.53 -17.32
CA LEU A 531 -11.20 18.69 -16.52
C LEU A 531 -12.39 19.40 -17.16
N GLU A 532 -13.53 19.48 -16.47
CA GLU A 532 -14.66 20.28 -16.95
C GLU A 532 -14.63 21.68 -16.34
N CYS A 533 -14.50 22.67 -17.20
CA CYS A 533 -14.42 24.08 -16.88
C CYS A 533 -15.78 24.77 -17.14
N PRO A 534 -16.22 25.69 -16.27
CA PRO A 534 -17.43 26.47 -16.48
C PRO A 534 -17.44 27.12 -17.88
N PRO A 535 -18.55 27.01 -18.65
CA PRO A 535 -18.62 27.49 -20.03
C PRO A 535 -18.16 28.94 -20.22
N GLN A 536 -18.43 29.81 -19.25
CA GLN A 536 -18.03 31.22 -19.24
C GLN A 536 -16.51 31.45 -19.17
N TYR A 537 -15.73 30.44 -18.80
CA TYR A 537 -14.27 30.53 -18.64
C TYR A 537 -13.49 29.75 -19.70
N VAL A 538 -14.09 28.73 -20.33
CA VAL A 538 -13.38 27.77 -21.19
C VAL A 538 -12.65 28.44 -22.35
N ASP A 539 -13.34 29.29 -23.12
CA ASP A 539 -12.74 29.90 -24.32
C ASP A 539 -11.61 30.87 -23.94
N SER A 540 -11.82 31.64 -22.87
CA SER A 540 -10.79 32.56 -22.34
C SER A 540 -9.59 31.80 -21.80
N LEU A 541 -9.81 30.66 -21.15
CA LEU A 541 -8.75 29.80 -20.65
C LEU A 541 -7.91 29.23 -21.81
N HIS A 542 -8.56 28.67 -22.82
CA HIS A 542 -7.88 28.15 -24.01
C HIS A 542 -7.12 29.25 -24.77
N GLN A 543 -7.68 30.46 -24.85
CA GLN A 543 -6.97 31.61 -25.42
C GLN A 543 -5.72 31.99 -24.61
N MET A 544 -5.79 32.01 -23.27
CA MET A 544 -4.62 32.26 -22.41
C MET A 544 -3.55 31.18 -22.55
N LEU A 545 -3.95 29.94 -22.79
CA LEU A 545 -3.06 28.80 -23.02
C LEU A 545 -2.50 28.75 -24.46
N GLY A 546 -3.03 29.56 -25.38
CA GLY A 546 -2.60 29.55 -26.79
C GLY A 546 -3.13 28.38 -27.61
N ALA A 547 -4.24 27.76 -27.20
CA ALA A 547 -4.87 26.68 -27.95
C ALA A 547 -5.46 27.17 -29.28
N GLN A 548 -5.48 26.30 -30.27
CA GLN A 548 -6.20 26.49 -31.54
C GLN A 548 -7.43 25.58 -31.57
N GLN A 549 -8.39 25.88 -32.44
CA GLN A 549 -9.50 24.97 -32.71
C GLN A 549 -9.23 24.19 -33.99
N ASP A 550 -9.45 22.88 -33.95
CA ASP A 550 -9.44 22.03 -35.14
C ASP A 550 -10.74 22.17 -35.96
N GLN A 551 -10.90 21.35 -36.99
CA GLN A 551 -12.07 21.41 -37.89
C GLN A 551 -13.37 20.94 -37.21
N ASP A 552 -13.25 20.17 -36.14
CA ASP A 552 -14.37 19.63 -35.36
C ASP A 552 -14.70 20.53 -34.15
N GLY A 553 -13.93 21.61 -33.94
CA GLY A 553 -14.10 22.56 -32.85
C GLY A 553 -13.41 22.16 -31.55
N ASN A 554 -12.60 21.08 -31.55
CA ASN A 554 -11.82 20.72 -30.37
C ASN A 554 -10.67 21.71 -30.18
N TYR A 555 -10.33 21.98 -28.91
CA TYR A 555 -9.14 22.73 -28.57
C TYR A 555 -7.89 21.84 -28.65
N VAL A 556 -6.89 22.30 -29.38
CA VAL A 556 -5.64 21.57 -29.65
C VAL A 556 -4.42 22.47 -29.46
N PHE A 557 -3.28 21.85 -29.17
CA PHE A 557 -1.96 22.46 -29.00
C PHE A 557 -0.96 21.78 -29.92
N ASP A 558 0.08 22.49 -30.36
CA ASP A 558 1.24 21.83 -30.99
C ASP A 558 1.90 20.90 -29.95
N CYS A 559 1.97 19.59 -30.23
CA CYS A 559 2.52 18.60 -29.31
C CYS A 559 3.98 18.92 -28.92
N SER A 560 4.75 19.55 -29.81
CA SER A 560 6.15 19.90 -29.58
C SER A 560 6.32 21.04 -28.57
N GLU A 561 5.30 21.89 -28.42
CA GLU A 561 5.31 23.07 -27.56
C GLU A 561 4.69 22.82 -26.17
N VAL A 562 4.16 21.63 -25.90
CA VAL A 562 3.49 21.29 -24.62
C VAL A 562 4.34 21.59 -23.40
N SER A 563 5.65 21.34 -23.47
CA SER A 563 6.59 21.61 -22.37
C SER A 563 6.76 23.11 -22.04
N SER A 564 6.38 24.00 -22.95
CA SER A 564 6.47 25.46 -22.79
C SER A 564 5.17 26.10 -22.29
N LEU A 565 4.06 25.35 -22.30
CA LEU A 565 2.75 25.87 -21.90
C LEU A 565 2.70 26.14 -20.38
N PRO A 566 1.97 27.18 -19.95
CA PRO A 566 1.98 27.61 -18.55
C PRO A 566 1.21 26.66 -17.63
N PRO A 567 1.65 26.45 -16.37
CA PRO A 567 0.87 25.66 -15.43
C PRO A 567 -0.45 26.36 -15.05
N LEU A 568 -1.46 25.56 -14.76
CA LEU A 568 -2.70 26.00 -14.10
C LEU A 568 -2.55 25.80 -12.60
N THR A 569 -3.07 26.72 -11.78
CA THR A 569 -3.03 26.57 -10.32
C THR A 569 -4.41 26.75 -9.72
N PHE A 570 -4.86 25.79 -8.94
CA PHE A 570 -6.08 25.88 -8.15
C PHE A 570 -5.73 26.23 -6.71
N ILE A 571 -6.36 27.27 -6.16
CA ILE A 571 -6.13 27.71 -4.79
C ILE A 571 -7.24 27.16 -3.90
N MET A 572 -6.91 26.16 -3.08
CA MET A 572 -7.86 25.45 -2.22
C MET A 572 -7.40 25.46 -0.77
N ASN A 573 -8.19 26.10 0.11
CA ASN A 573 -7.90 26.19 1.54
C ASN A 573 -6.47 26.72 1.83
N GLY A 574 -6.03 27.74 1.07
CA GLY A 574 -4.70 28.34 1.18
C GLY A 574 -3.56 27.58 0.50
N ALA A 575 -3.78 26.37 -0.01
CA ALA A 575 -2.78 25.64 -0.79
C ALA A 575 -2.88 25.94 -2.28
N HIS A 576 -1.72 26.00 -2.95
CA HIS A 576 -1.61 26.16 -4.40
C HIS A 576 -1.37 24.79 -5.04
N LEU A 577 -2.40 24.25 -5.69
CA LEU A 577 -2.35 22.96 -6.38
C LEU A 577 -1.99 23.18 -7.86
N HIS A 578 -0.74 22.90 -8.20
CA HIS A 578 -0.20 23.13 -9.54
C HIS A 578 -0.48 21.95 -10.49
N LEU A 579 -1.10 22.26 -11.63
CA LEU A 579 -1.39 21.33 -12.71
C LEU A 579 -0.53 21.71 -13.94
N PRO A 580 0.55 20.94 -14.24
CA PRO A 580 1.44 21.24 -15.35
C PRO A 580 0.78 20.95 -16.71
N ALA A 581 1.32 21.52 -17.78
CA ALA A 581 0.86 21.29 -19.15
C ALA A 581 0.81 19.82 -19.56
N SER A 582 1.79 19.03 -19.14
CA SER A 582 1.82 17.58 -19.37
C SER A 582 0.67 16.83 -18.70
N ALA A 583 -0.10 17.47 -17.81
CA ALA A 583 -1.28 16.89 -17.18
C ALA A 583 -2.57 17.25 -17.94
N TYR A 584 -2.75 18.53 -18.27
CA TYR A 584 -3.98 19.03 -18.91
C TYR A 584 -3.95 18.97 -20.45
N VAL A 585 -2.85 18.53 -21.07
CA VAL A 585 -2.78 18.21 -22.51
C VAL A 585 -2.69 16.70 -22.70
N LEU A 586 -3.59 16.14 -23.51
CA LEU A 586 -3.60 14.73 -23.87
C LEU A 586 -2.53 14.48 -24.95
N GLN A 587 -1.51 13.70 -24.62
CA GLN A 587 -0.34 13.45 -25.49
C GLN A 587 -0.62 12.36 -26.54
N GLU A 588 -1.76 12.50 -27.23
CA GLU A 588 -2.12 11.71 -28.39
C GLU A 588 -1.98 12.63 -29.61
N GLU A 589 -0.91 12.45 -30.37
CA GLU A 589 -0.59 13.25 -31.54
C GLU A 589 -1.50 12.88 -32.71
N ASP A 590 -2.24 13.86 -33.23
CA ASP A 590 -3.03 13.71 -34.44
C ASP A 590 -2.16 13.70 -35.70
N SER A 591 -2.77 13.49 -36.88
CA SER A 591 -2.03 13.48 -38.15
C SER A 591 -1.34 14.81 -38.51
N ASN A 592 -1.66 15.90 -37.82
CA ASN A 592 -1.12 17.24 -38.03
C ASN A 592 -0.07 17.63 -36.97
N GLY A 593 0.29 16.75 -36.04
CA GLY A 593 1.22 17.05 -34.96
C GLY A 593 0.60 17.75 -33.75
N ASN A 594 -0.74 17.77 -33.66
CA ASN A 594 -1.44 18.43 -32.57
C ASN A 594 -1.88 17.45 -31.48
N CYS A 595 -1.88 17.94 -30.25
CA CYS A 595 -2.31 17.26 -29.04
C CYS A 595 -3.60 17.90 -28.53
N ARG A 596 -4.58 17.08 -28.12
CA ARG A 596 -5.89 17.58 -27.67
C ARG A 596 -5.82 18.16 -26.25
N SER A 597 -6.63 19.19 -26.00
CA SER A 597 -6.86 19.71 -24.65
C SER A 597 -7.56 18.67 -23.78
N GLY A 598 -7.05 18.49 -22.57
CA GLY A 598 -7.69 17.74 -21.48
C GLY A 598 -8.78 18.52 -20.76
N ILE A 599 -9.16 19.69 -21.28
CA ILE A 599 -10.12 20.62 -20.70
C ILE A 599 -11.31 20.75 -21.65
N LYS A 600 -12.52 20.60 -21.13
CA LYS A 600 -13.76 20.82 -21.90
C LYS A 600 -14.76 21.68 -21.13
N HIS A 601 -15.84 22.06 -21.81
CA HIS A 601 -16.97 22.73 -21.17
C HIS A 601 -17.67 21.78 -20.20
N SER A 602 -18.04 22.29 -19.03
CA SER A 602 -18.97 21.59 -18.14
C SER A 602 -20.41 21.72 -18.63
N HIS A 603 -21.23 20.73 -18.30
CA HIS A 603 -22.66 20.74 -18.64
C HIS A 603 -23.49 21.71 -17.78
N GLU A 604 -22.94 22.17 -16.65
CA GLU A 604 -23.59 23.06 -15.69
C GLU A 604 -22.71 24.29 -15.42
N GLU A 605 -23.28 25.49 -15.62
CA GLU A 605 -22.54 26.75 -15.50
C GLU A 605 -22.30 27.17 -14.03
N TYR A 606 -23.30 26.93 -13.17
CA TYR A 606 -23.26 27.30 -11.76
C TYR A 606 -23.90 26.22 -10.90
N ARG A 607 -23.29 25.97 -9.74
CA ARG A 607 -23.84 25.13 -8.67
C ARG A 607 -23.80 25.89 -7.36
N ASN A 608 -24.91 25.89 -6.62
CA ASN A 608 -25.09 26.66 -5.39
C ASN A 608 -24.73 28.16 -5.54
N GLY A 609 -24.94 28.73 -6.73
CA GLY A 609 -24.67 30.14 -7.05
C GLY A 609 -23.21 30.47 -7.36
N LEU A 610 -22.32 29.49 -7.41
CA LEU A 610 -20.90 29.64 -7.74
C LEU A 610 -20.57 28.92 -9.05
N PRO A 611 -19.59 29.39 -9.86
CA PRO A 611 -19.17 28.69 -11.08
C PRO A 611 -18.80 27.24 -10.77
N TYR A 612 -19.21 26.31 -11.64
CA TYR A 612 -19.13 24.87 -11.38
C TYR A 612 -18.12 24.16 -12.27
N TRP A 613 -17.18 23.47 -11.62
CA TRP A 613 -16.12 22.68 -12.24
C TRP A 613 -16.30 21.18 -11.95
N ILE A 614 -15.71 20.33 -12.78
CA ILE A 614 -15.49 18.91 -12.43
C ILE A 614 -13.99 18.64 -12.54
N LEU A 615 -13.41 18.17 -11.44
CA LEU A 615 -12.00 17.77 -11.35
C LEU A 615 -11.92 16.27 -11.63
N GLY A 616 -11.82 15.94 -12.92
CA GLY A 616 -11.70 14.58 -13.40
C GLY A 616 -10.29 14.00 -13.33
N ASP A 617 -10.07 12.88 -14.01
CA ASP A 617 -8.81 12.13 -14.01
C ASP A 617 -7.60 12.95 -14.50
N VAL A 618 -7.78 13.96 -15.33
CA VAL A 618 -6.73 14.95 -15.66
C VAL A 618 -6.13 15.58 -14.39
N PHE A 619 -6.99 15.96 -13.45
CA PHE A 619 -6.57 16.51 -12.16
C PHE A 619 -6.14 15.40 -11.19
N LEU A 620 -6.95 14.34 -11.05
CA LEU A 620 -6.72 13.28 -10.07
C LEU A 620 -5.46 12.44 -10.35
N ARG A 621 -4.97 12.36 -11.59
CA ARG A 621 -3.66 11.75 -11.92
C ARG A 621 -2.47 12.63 -11.55
N GLN A 622 -2.67 13.88 -11.15
CA GLN A 622 -1.60 14.78 -10.69
C GLN A 622 -1.41 14.71 -9.17
N PHE A 623 -2.43 14.29 -8.43
CA PHE A 623 -2.46 14.35 -6.97
C PHE A 623 -2.94 13.03 -6.37
N TYR A 624 -2.26 12.57 -5.33
CA TYR A 624 -2.83 11.53 -4.48
C TYR A 624 -4.06 12.10 -3.79
N SER A 625 -5.20 11.43 -3.95
CA SER A 625 -6.50 11.98 -3.59
C SER A 625 -7.15 11.13 -2.51
N VAL A 626 -7.46 11.73 -1.36
CA VAL A 626 -8.01 11.05 -0.17
C VAL A 626 -9.40 11.57 0.11
N PHE A 627 -10.36 10.68 0.29
CA PHE A 627 -11.76 10.96 0.48
C PHE A 627 -12.16 10.54 1.90
N ASP A 628 -12.32 11.51 2.80
CA ASP A 628 -12.56 11.28 4.22
C ASP A 628 -14.03 11.54 4.56
N GLN A 629 -14.81 10.46 4.59
CA GLN A 629 -16.24 10.50 4.87
C GLN A 629 -16.50 10.77 6.35
N GLY A 630 -15.60 10.38 7.25
CA GLY A 630 -15.73 10.63 8.69
C GLY A 630 -15.64 12.10 9.08
N ASN A 631 -14.76 12.85 8.41
CA ASN A 631 -14.55 14.28 8.67
C ASN A 631 -15.13 15.20 7.59
N ALA A 632 -15.82 14.64 6.58
CA ALA A 632 -16.41 15.37 5.46
C ALA A 632 -15.40 16.30 4.76
N ARG A 633 -14.32 15.72 4.23
CA ARG A 633 -13.23 16.47 3.56
C ARG A 633 -12.55 15.64 2.48
N VAL A 634 -11.97 16.30 1.49
CA VAL A 634 -11.07 15.69 0.49
C VAL A 634 -9.66 16.20 0.71
N GLY A 635 -8.68 15.32 0.63
CA GLY A 635 -7.27 15.60 0.76
C GLY A 635 -6.54 15.45 -0.56
N PHE A 636 -5.62 16.37 -0.87
CA PHE A 636 -4.72 16.25 -2.01
C PHE A 636 -3.27 16.34 -1.57
N ALA A 637 -2.44 15.44 -2.07
CA ALA A 637 -1.00 15.48 -1.87
C ALA A 637 -0.25 15.34 -3.20
N THR A 638 0.95 15.89 -3.28
CA THR A 638 1.82 15.72 -4.43
C THR A 638 2.25 14.26 -4.53
N LEU A 639 2.15 13.67 -5.71
CA LEU A 639 2.63 12.30 -5.95
C LEU A 639 4.14 12.18 -5.65
N ALA A 640 4.55 11.02 -5.12
CA ALA A 640 5.94 10.69 -4.78
C ALA A 640 6.82 10.45 -6.02
#